data_AF-A0AAD4FCV1-F1
#
_entry.id   AF-A0AAD4FCV1-F1
#
_cell.length_a   1.000
_cell.length_b   1.000
_cell.length_c   1.000
_cell.angle_alpha   90.00
_cell.angle_beta   90.00
_cell.angle_gamma   90.00
#
_symmetry.space_group_name_H-M   'P 1'
#
loop_
_entity.id
_entity.type
_entity.pdbx_description
1 polymer ?
#
loop_
_entity_poly.entity_id
_entity_poly.type
_entity_poly.pdbx_seq_one_letter_code
_entity_poly.pdbx_strand_id
1 'polypeptide(L)'
;MQDFKERKLVTDPQKAFHFTDLQRLKPTRANDPYDYQAGWGNRHQSEVIPGTLPVAQNNPQEVRFGLYTEGITYSAFAAPRTHNFSTYMYRCRPAAAHKGYIPIETKSNITNCFLSINPKVETLPEQAEWHPFPLPKEDEKIDFVDGLHTLCGSGDPNIKEGLALYVYMINSSMEQRAFCNTDGDFLICAQQGNLDIKTEMGKIFLQPGEICVIQRGIRFCLDLAPDTPVARGYITEVWGSMWELPDLGPLGGHGLANPRDFLYPVAAIDDDLHVNWQIVNKTNGQLVAIQQDHSPFDLVAWHGNVVPYKYDLTKFSSQNSTSIDHTDPSIFTVLTAKSRDPLTPLADFLWFGPRWDVATNTFRLPYFHRNSASEFLACLYGQGLGRSDDFRPGGGSFEGGHTPHGGFHEGYQHGMRIHESQPEKILTDQLTIMIESSRLFLFTEYARKGCGTIETRGTDYKVWDALPDRFSANKRAQELLARIKDDKMAEKRRLAPYYFGGFSHGANTSNTDGVHAEELKQYLSSDSKPYCTQILGDLGADVIKIEHPTRGDDTRSWGPPDAPYTDGVERQFPGESAYYLSVNRNKKSVGLAFNNPTGISILHRLAQECDVLVENYLPGSLAKYQLDYATLAKLNPSLVYASVTGYGQTGPYRDRAGYDVMVEAEMGLMHITGERDGPPVKVGVAVTDIMTGMYTAIGIQAALYSRKETGLGQWIDASLSDVQVSGLANIASSALVTGKGDSGRWGTAHATVVPYRAYKTKDTNIAVGGCNDRLYGILCDKLQRPEWKTDPRFLTNALRVKHRTEIDTLVEAELMTKTTQEWLDIFEGSGMPYAAVNDIKGTVEHEHVLARNMIQEVDHPAVGKVKLVNHPVKYSRAEPRIRSPPPLLGQHTDEVLRDMLGYGEGEIGELRKNKVVA
;
A
#
# COMPACT_ATOMS: atom_id res chain seq x y z
N MET A 1 60.81 -7.35 7.01
CA MET A 1 59.53 -7.62 7.69
C MET A 1 59.00 -6.26 8.12
N GLN A 2 57.76 -5.90 7.75
CA GLN A 2 57.12 -4.74 8.38
C GLN A 2 56.91 -5.08 9.85
N ASP A 3 57.28 -4.17 10.76
CA ASP A 3 56.97 -4.30 12.18
C ASP A 3 55.45 -4.39 12.35
N PHE A 4 54.96 -5.57 12.71
CA PHE A 4 53.56 -5.76 13.04
C PHE A 4 53.30 -5.04 14.37
N LYS A 5 52.43 -4.02 14.36
CA LYS A 5 51.97 -3.40 15.60
C LYS A 5 51.06 -4.38 16.33
N GLU A 6 51.40 -4.71 17.57
CA GLU A 6 50.51 -5.46 18.44
C GLU A 6 49.18 -4.73 18.61
N ARG A 7 48.10 -5.50 18.51
CA ARG A 7 46.75 -4.98 18.64
C ARG A 7 46.48 -4.60 20.10
N LYS A 8 46.29 -3.31 20.36
CA LYS A 8 45.80 -2.85 21.68
C LYS A 8 44.31 -3.12 21.79
N LEU A 9 43.92 -3.90 22.80
CA LEU A 9 42.52 -4.16 23.11
C LEU A 9 41.87 -2.89 23.67
N VAL A 10 40.70 -2.54 23.15
CA VAL A 10 39.87 -1.47 23.70
C VAL A 10 39.08 -2.06 24.85
N THR A 11 39.33 -1.58 26.07
CA THR A 11 38.68 -2.09 27.30
C THR A 11 37.42 -1.34 27.68
N ASP A 12 37.27 -0.10 27.18
CA ASP A 12 36.10 0.75 27.36
C ASP A 12 35.09 0.46 26.23
N PRO A 13 33.93 -0.17 26.52
CA PRO A 13 32.94 -0.51 25.49
C PRO A 13 32.39 0.70 24.75
N GLN A 14 32.34 1.89 25.40
CA GLN A 14 31.84 3.11 24.75
C GLN A 14 32.83 3.63 23.70
N LYS A 15 34.12 3.27 23.81
CA LYS A 15 35.17 3.63 22.85
C LYS A 15 35.47 2.55 21.81
N ALA A 16 34.70 1.45 21.84
CA ALA A 16 34.90 0.36 20.89
C ALA A 16 34.35 0.76 19.52
N PHE A 17 35.21 0.81 18.50
CA PHE A 17 34.76 1.00 17.11
C PHE A 17 33.97 -0.19 16.60
N HIS A 18 34.46 -1.40 16.87
CA HIS A 18 33.73 -2.65 16.67
C HIS A 18 34.31 -3.68 17.64
N PHE A 19 33.47 -4.30 18.45
CA PHE A 19 33.95 -5.22 19.48
C PHE A 19 34.48 -6.50 18.85
N THR A 20 35.77 -6.75 19.02
CA THR A 20 36.48 -7.91 18.48
C THR A 20 37.56 -8.34 19.46
N ASP A 21 37.14 -8.94 20.58
CA ASP A 21 38.06 -9.58 21.51
C ASP A 21 38.39 -10.99 21.04
N LEU A 22 39.64 -11.22 20.64
CA LEU A 22 40.13 -12.51 20.13
C LEU A 22 40.78 -13.36 21.22
N GLN A 23 40.83 -12.89 22.47
CA GLN A 23 41.60 -13.51 23.55
C GLN A 23 40.72 -13.94 24.74
N ARG A 24 39.49 -13.42 24.84
CA ARG A 24 38.54 -13.84 25.88
C ARG A 24 37.92 -15.21 25.62
N LEU A 25 37.67 -15.91 26.72
CA LEU A 25 37.00 -17.22 26.74
C LEU A 25 35.46 -17.11 26.72
N LYS A 26 34.91 -15.97 27.13
CA LYS A 26 33.46 -15.71 27.16
C LYS A 26 33.06 -14.76 26.02
N PRO A 27 31.85 -14.92 25.44
CA PRO A 27 31.34 -14.01 24.42
C PRO A 27 30.88 -12.65 24.98
N THR A 28 30.98 -12.42 26.29
CA THR A 28 30.50 -11.22 26.99
C THR A 28 31.60 -10.18 27.24
N ARG A 29 31.18 -9.00 27.73
CA ARG A 29 32.10 -8.00 28.29
C ARG A 29 32.77 -8.54 29.56
N ALA A 30 33.95 -8.03 29.91
CA ALA A 30 34.79 -8.62 30.97
C ALA A 30 34.14 -8.58 32.36
N ASN A 31 33.26 -7.61 32.60
CA ASN A 31 32.59 -7.40 33.86
C ASN A 31 31.21 -8.09 33.94
N ASP A 32 30.81 -8.84 32.91
CA ASP A 32 29.59 -9.66 32.96
C ASP A 32 29.87 -10.92 33.80
N PRO A 33 29.19 -11.10 34.95
CA PRO A 33 29.50 -12.18 35.88
C PRO A 33 28.93 -13.55 35.43
N TYR A 34 28.04 -13.57 34.43
CA TYR A 34 27.26 -14.76 34.11
C TYR A 34 27.78 -15.54 32.91
N ASP A 35 27.34 -16.80 32.82
CA ASP A 35 27.53 -17.66 31.66
C ASP A 35 26.21 -17.74 30.87
N TYR A 36 26.34 -17.90 29.55
CA TYR A 36 25.21 -17.87 28.63
C TYR A 36 25.32 -18.96 27.57
N GLN A 37 24.17 -19.35 27.04
CA GLN A 37 24.04 -20.13 25.82
C GLN A 37 23.92 -19.17 24.63
N ALA A 38 24.51 -19.51 23.48
CA ALA A 38 24.54 -18.63 22.31
C ALA A 38 23.69 -19.21 21.17
N GLY A 39 23.08 -18.33 20.37
CA GLY A 39 22.45 -18.69 19.10
C GLY A 39 20.96 -18.36 19.04
N TRP A 40 20.64 -17.37 18.21
CA TRP A 40 19.28 -17.01 17.85
C TRP A 40 18.51 -18.17 17.22
N GLY A 41 17.23 -18.31 17.56
CA GLY A 41 16.32 -19.30 16.97
C GLY A 41 16.47 -20.73 17.50
N ASN A 42 17.40 -20.97 18.43
CA ASN A 42 17.59 -22.27 19.05
C ASN A 42 16.41 -22.66 19.97
N ARG A 43 16.26 -23.97 20.15
CA ARG A 43 15.56 -24.55 21.30
C ARG A 43 16.59 -24.94 22.34
N HIS A 44 16.77 -24.05 23.30
CA HIS A 44 17.76 -24.17 24.37
C HIS A 44 17.30 -25.15 25.44
N GLN A 45 18.25 -25.65 26.22
CA GLN A 45 17.99 -26.50 27.39
C GLN A 45 19.00 -26.15 28.47
N SER A 46 18.55 -26.00 29.71
CA SER A 46 19.42 -25.60 30.82
C SER A 46 18.98 -26.23 32.13
N GLU A 47 19.96 -26.57 32.96
CA GLU A 47 19.78 -27.32 34.20
C GLU A 47 20.73 -26.77 35.27
N VAL A 48 20.20 -26.41 36.44
CA VAL A 48 21.01 -26.12 37.64
C VAL A 48 21.68 -27.42 38.12
N ILE A 49 20.92 -28.52 38.12
CA ILE A 49 21.39 -29.85 38.52
C ILE A 49 21.37 -30.76 37.29
N PRO A 50 22.53 -31.28 36.82
CA PRO A 50 22.59 -32.13 35.64
C PRO A 50 21.66 -33.36 35.68
N GLY A 51 20.92 -33.57 34.58
CA GLY A 51 19.94 -34.62 34.39
C GLY A 51 18.58 -34.36 35.05
N THR A 52 18.25 -33.10 35.35
CA THR A 52 16.92 -32.73 35.87
C THR A 52 15.85 -32.83 34.77
N LEU A 53 16.20 -32.47 33.54
CA LEU A 53 15.31 -32.57 32.38
C LEU A 53 14.93 -34.04 32.16
N PRO A 54 13.63 -34.34 32.04
CA PRO A 54 13.17 -35.67 31.71
C PRO A 54 13.66 -36.10 30.33
N VAL A 55 14.10 -37.35 30.21
CA VAL A 55 14.53 -37.92 28.93
C VAL A 55 13.33 -38.45 28.16
N ALA A 56 13.26 -38.13 26.86
CA ALA A 56 12.26 -38.60 25.90
C ALA A 56 10.79 -38.19 26.12
N GLN A 57 10.49 -37.33 27.10
CA GLN A 57 9.16 -36.80 27.38
C GLN A 57 9.23 -35.44 28.09
N ASN A 58 8.16 -34.65 28.07
CA ASN A 58 8.10 -33.37 28.79
C ASN A 58 7.31 -33.47 30.11
N ASN A 59 6.34 -34.40 30.17
CA ASN A 59 5.38 -34.51 31.27
C ASN A 59 5.46 -35.91 31.92
N PRO A 60 6.55 -36.26 32.62
CA PRO A 60 6.62 -37.52 33.36
C PRO A 60 5.62 -37.51 34.52
N GLN A 61 5.14 -38.70 34.91
CA GLN A 61 4.28 -38.84 36.09
C GLN A 61 4.98 -38.40 37.38
N GLU A 62 6.27 -38.70 37.49
CA GLU A 62 7.15 -38.26 38.59
C GLU A 62 8.31 -37.49 37.97
N VAL A 63 8.33 -36.17 38.18
CA VAL A 63 9.46 -35.33 37.77
C VAL A 63 10.58 -35.51 38.80
N ARG A 64 11.82 -35.58 38.35
CA ARG A 64 12.99 -35.71 39.22
C ARG A 64 12.95 -34.64 40.33
N PHE A 65 13.28 -35.04 41.55
CA PHE A 65 13.23 -34.20 42.76
C PHE A 65 11.83 -33.74 43.19
N GLY A 66 10.76 -34.31 42.63
CA GLY A 66 9.39 -33.91 42.96
C GLY A 66 9.01 -32.53 42.41
N LEU A 67 9.71 -32.07 41.38
CA LEU A 67 9.42 -30.80 40.71
C LEU A 67 8.06 -30.86 39.98
N TYR A 68 7.57 -29.69 39.59
CA TYR A 68 6.38 -29.54 38.77
C TYR A 68 6.77 -29.19 37.34
N THR A 69 6.21 -29.93 36.38
CA THR A 69 6.24 -29.53 34.97
C THR A 69 5.25 -28.40 34.75
N GLU A 70 5.74 -27.29 34.21
CA GLU A 70 4.94 -26.16 33.76
C GLU A 70 5.35 -25.79 32.34
N GLY A 71 4.40 -25.35 31.51
CA GLY A 71 4.68 -24.95 30.13
C GLY A 71 4.23 -23.52 29.90
N ILE A 72 5.13 -22.67 29.39
CA ILE A 72 4.75 -21.37 28.83
C ILE A 72 4.57 -21.54 27.32
N THR A 73 3.36 -21.27 26.83
CA THR A 73 3.03 -21.31 25.40
C THR A 73 2.83 -19.88 24.92
N TYR A 74 3.78 -19.41 24.11
CA TYR A 74 3.84 -18.01 23.67
C TYR A 74 3.09 -17.79 22.35
N SER A 75 3.17 -18.75 21.42
CA SER A 75 2.46 -18.73 20.13
C SER A 75 1.14 -19.51 20.19
N ALA A 76 0.35 -19.52 19.11
CA ALA A 76 -0.70 -20.52 18.96
C ALA A 76 -0.10 -21.94 18.97
N PHE A 77 -0.80 -22.92 19.57
CA PHE A 77 -0.31 -24.31 19.62
C PHE A 77 -0.04 -24.89 18.23
N ALA A 78 -0.89 -24.56 17.26
CA ALA A 78 -0.79 -25.02 15.87
C ALA A 78 0.06 -24.10 14.97
N ALA A 79 0.81 -23.15 15.54
CA ALA A 79 1.72 -22.31 14.76
C ALA A 79 2.77 -23.17 14.03
N PRO A 80 3.18 -22.80 12.81
CA PRO A 80 4.22 -23.52 12.07
C PRO A 80 5.51 -23.54 12.89
N ARG A 81 6.37 -24.54 12.69
CA ARG A 81 7.57 -24.76 13.51
C ARG A 81 8.47 -23.52 13.64
N THR A 82 8.60 -22.74 12.57
CA THR A 82 9.36 -21.47 12.54
C THR A 82 8.78 -20.37 13.41
N HIS A 83 7.48 -20.45 13.76
CA HIS A 83 6.76 -19.50 14.59
C HIS A 83 6.14 -20.16 15.84
N ASN A 84 6.60 -21.36 16.20
CA ASN A 84 6.11 -22.11 17.35
C ASN A 84 7.02 -21.88 18.56
N PHE A 85 6.54 -21.07 19.50
CA PHE A 85 7.29 -20.64 20.67
C PHE A 85 6.68 -21.23 21.94
N SER A 86 7.45 -22.12 22.57
CA SER A 86 7.10 -22.79 23.83
C SER A 86 8.34 -23.14 24.66
N THR A 87 8.20 -23.06 25.98
CA THR A 87 9.23 -23.53 26.93
C THR A 87 8.57 -24.37 28.02
N TYR A 88 9.15 -25.55 28.27
CA TYR A 88 8.84 -26.38 29.43
C TYR A 88 9.80 -26.05 30.56
N MET A 89 9.25 -26.04 31.76
CA MET A 89 9.82 -25.50 32.97
C MET A 89 9.63 -26.54 34.09
N TYR A 90 10.68 -26.83 34.85
CA TYR A 90 10.67 -27.78 35.95
C TYR A 90 11.00 -27.04 37.24
N ARG A 91 9.95 -26.63 37.96
CA ARG A 91 9.99 -25.69 39.10
C ARG A 91 9.60 -26.34 40.42
N CYS A 92 10.02 -25.73 41.53
CA CYS A 92 9.72 -26.22 42.87
C CYS A 92 8.24 -26.06 43.24
N ARG A 93 7.59 -24.95 42.89
CA ARG A 93 6.14 -24.73 43.05
C ARG A 93 5.55 -24.17 41.77
N PRO A 94 4.37 -24.62 41.33
CA PRO A 94 3.75 -24.12 40.10
C PRO A 94 3.37 -22.63 40.25
N ALA A 95 3.48 -21.85 39.17
CA ALA A 95 3.15 -20.42 39.15
C ALA A 95 1.70 -20.12 39.55
N ALA A 96 0.82 -21.11 39.42
CA ALA A 96 -0.59 -21.06 39.84
C ALA A 96 -0.78 -21.07 41.37
N ALA A 97 0.23 -21.44 42.15
CA ALA A 97 0.16 -21.43 43.61
C ALA A 97 0.33 -20.00 44.15
N HIS A 98 -0.75 -19.22 44.24
CA HIS A 98 -0.68 -17.87 44.81
C HIS A 98 -1.94 -17.49 45.58
N LYS A 99 -1.86 -16.41 46.38
CA LYS A 99 -2.92 -15.91 47.27
C LYS A 99 -3.88 -14.93 46.57
N GLY A 100 -4.09 -15.09 45.26
CA GLY A 100 -4.93 -14.19 44.46
C GLY A 100 -4.25 -12.87 44.05
N TYR A 101 -5.05 -11.94 43.53
CA TYR A 101 -4.64 -10.63 43.02
C TYR A 101 -5.10 -9.52 43.95
N ILE A 102 -4.26 -8.50 44.14
CA ILE A 102 -4.57 -7.28 44.89
C ILE A 102 -4.28 -6.05 44.03
N PRO A 103 -5.08 -4.97 44.16
CA PRO A 103 -4.71 -3.67 43.62
C PRO A 103 -3.40 -3.18 44.26
N ILE A 104 -2.62 -2.42 43.50
CA ILE A 104 -1.44 -1.71 44.01
C ILE A 104 -1.48 -0.26 43.59
N GLU A 105 -0.90 0.59 44.42
CA GLU A 105 -0.54 1.94 44.02
C GLU A 105 0.88 1.94 43.45
N THR A 106 1.13 2.82 42.50
CA THR A 106 2.44 2.95 41.85
C THR A 106 2.68 4.40 41.46
N LYS A 107 3.95 4.77 41.35
CA LYS A 107 4.40 6.06 40.81
C LYS A 107 4.55 6.06 39.28
N SER A 108 4.38 4.90 38.64
CA SER A 108 4.49 4.78 37.18
C SER A 108 3.42 5.57 36.45
N ASN A 109 3.78 6.07 35.26
CA ASN A 109 2.85 6.78 34.36
C ASN A 109 2.58 5.91 33.13
N ILE A 110 1.79 4.85 33.31
CA ILE A 110 1.46 3.90 32.25
C ILE A 110 0.19 4.34 31.51
N THR A 111 0.27 4.46 30.19
CA THR A 111 -0.89 4.70 29.31
C THR A 111 -0.66 3.94 28.01
N ASN A 112 -1.46 2.89 27.77
CA ASN A 112 -1.22 1.93 26.69
C ASN A 112 -2.35 1.85 25.65
N CYS A 113 -3.44 2.58 25.83
CA CYS A 113 -4.46 2.70 24.80
C CYS A 113 -4.13 3.91 23.91
N PHE A 114 -3.51 3.68 22.76
CA PHE A 114 -3.14 4.69 21.78
C PHE A 114 -4.14 4.71 20.62
N LEU A 115 -5.40 4.90 20.99
CA LEU A 115 -6.48 5.20 20.05
C LEU A 115 -6.82 6.68 20.16
N SER A 116 -7.19 7.32 19.05
CA SER A 116 -7.53 8.75 19.00
C SER A 116 -8.73 9.14 19.86
N ILE A 117 -9.51 8.17 20.35
CA ILE A 117 -10.59 8.40 21.33
C ILE A 117 -10.09 8.56 22.77
N ASN A 118 -8.86 8.14 23.09
CA ASN A 118 -8.31 8.29 24.43
C ASN A 118 -7.83 9.74 24.65
N PRO A 119 -8.44 10.52 25.56
CA PRO A 119 -8.10 11.93 25.75
C PRO A 119 -6.74 12.17 26.40
N LYS A 120 -6.07 11.12 26.91
CA LYS A 120 -4.75 11.23 27.56
C LYS A 120 -3.58 11.19 26.58
N VAL A 121 -3.85 10.93 25.31
CA VAL A 121 -2.82 10.82 24.26
C VAL A 121 -3.12 11.79 23.12
N GLU A 122 -2.10 12.41 22.55
CA GLU A 122 -2.23 13.38 21.46
C GLU A 122 -1.10 13.21 20.44
N THR A 123 -1.33 13.61 19.19
CA THR A 123 -0.27 13.69 18.18
C THR A 123 0.67 14.86 18.48
N LEU A 124 1.92 14.74 18.04
CA LEU A 124 2.84 15.87 17.94
C LEU A 124 3.01 16.22 16.45
N PRO A 125 2.48 17.35 15.96
CA PRO A 125 2.55 17.73 14.55
C PRO A 125 3.93 18.29 14.16
N GLU A 126 4.71 18.75 15.14
CA GLU A 126 6.08 19.23 14.97
C GLU A 126 7.06 18.20 15.52
N GLN A 127 8.31 18.30 15.08
CA GLN A 127 9.42 17.56 15.71
C GLN A 127 9.55 17.95 17.18
N ALA A 128 9.81 16.96 18.03
CA ALA A 128 10.01 17.16 19.46
C ALA A 128 11.33 16.56 19.91
N GLU A 129 11.95 17.18 20.91
CA GLU A 129 13.15 16.66 21.58
C GLU A 129 12.91 16.61 23.09
N TRP A 130 13.47 15.60 23.74
CA TRP A 130 13.50 15.47 25.19
C TRP A 130 14.95 15.53 25.64
N HIS A 131 15.26 16.47 26.53
CA HIS A 131 16.48 16.39 27.32
C HIS A 131 16.50 15.11 28.17
N PRO A 132 17.67 14.72 28.71
CA PRO A 132 17.80 13.49 29.47
C PRO A 132 16.74 13.37 30.57
N PHE A 133 15.96 12.29 30.53
CA PHE A 133 14.86 12.11 31.48
C PHE A 133 15.41 12.07 32.92
N PRO A 134 14.77 12.77 33.86
CA PRO A 134 15.33 13.04 35.17
C PRO A 134 15.36 11.76 36.02
N LEU A 135 16.52 11.49 36.62
CA LEU A 135 16.65 10.38 37.55
C LEU A 135 15.84 10.63 38.83
N PRO A 136 15.43 9.57 39.56
CA PRO A 136 14.76 9.72 40.84
C PRO A 136 15.61 10.52 41.83
N LYS A 137 14.96 11.28 42.70
CA LYS A 137 15.62 11.99 43.79
C LYS A 137 16.19 10.99 44.80
N GLU A 138 17.30 11.35 45.44
CA GLU A 138 17.99 10.48 46.41
C GLU A 138 17.13 10.11 47.64
N ASP A 139 16.15 10.94 48.00
CA ASP A 139 15.25 10.72 49.14
C ASP A 139 14.04 9.81 48.82
N GLU A 140 13.85 9.44 47.56
CA GLU A 140 12.80 8.53 47.13
C GLU A 140 13.39 7.18 46.70
N LYS A 141 12.79 6.06 47.11
CA LYS A 141 13.09 4.74 46.55
C LYS A 141 12.18 4.47 45.36
N ILE A 142 12.75 4.35 44.17
CA ILE A 142 12.05 4.05 42.92
C ILE A 142 12.67 2.80 42.31
N ASP A 143 11.91 1.70 42.33
CA ASP A 143 12.23 0.46 41.62
C ASP A 143 11.69 0.47 40.18
N PHE A 144 11.89 -0.61 39.44
CA PHE A 144 11.43 -0.72 38.05
C PHE A 144 9.92 -0.55 37.87
N VAL A 145 9.10 -1.05 38.81
CA VAL A 145 7.64 -0.94 38.69
C VAL A 145 7.23 0.51 38.79
N ASP A 146 7.84 1.25 39.71
CA ASP A 146 7.48 2.64 39.99
C ASP A 146 8.17 3.64 39.06
N GLY A 147 9.32 3.28 38.49
CA GLY A 147 10.10 4.11 37.57
C GLY A 147 9.75 3.93 36.09
N LEU A 148 8.73 3.15 35.75
CA LEU A 148 8.32 2.88 34.36
C LEU A 148 7.31 3.93 33.87
N HIS A 149 7.62 4.63 32.77
CA HIS A 149 6.73 5.66 32.23
C HIS A 149 6.57 5.54 30.71
N THR A 150 5.33 5.51 30.23
CA THR A 150 5.05 5.42 28.80
C THR A 150 5.23 6.77 28.14
N LEU A 151 6.03 6.82 27.08
CA LEU A 151 6.27 8.02 26.29
C LEU A 151 5.23 8.19 25.18
N CYS A 152 5.14 7.21 24.31
CA CYS A 152 4.26 7.24 23.14
C CYS A 152 3.94 5.83 22.65
N GLY A 153 3.08 5.72 21.65
CA GLY A 153 2.78 4.45 21.02
C GLY A 153 1.68 4.56 19.98
N SER A 154 1.22 3.42 19.50
CA SER A 154 0.09 3.29 18.57
C SER A 154 -0.61 1.98 18.81
N GLY A 155 -1.94 1.95 18.75
CA GLY A 155 -2.75 0.74 18.90
C GLY A 155 -3.19 0.48 20.35
N ASP A 156 -3.50 -0.78 20.65
CA ASP A 156 -4.10 -1.18 21.92
C ASP A 156 -3.69 -2.63 22.31
N PRO A 157 -3.11 -2.86 23.51
CA PRO A 157 -2.69 -4.18 23.95
C PRO A 157 -3.84 -5.19 24.11
N ASN A 158 -5.08 -4.74 24.33
CA ASN A 158 -6.25 -5.60 24.48
C ASN A 158 -6.55 -6.38 23.19
N ILE A 159 -6.44 -5.72 22.03
CA ILE A 159 -6.63 -6.36 20.72
C ILE A 159 -5.34 -6.98 20.16
N LYS A 160 -4.25 -6.93 20.93
CA LYS A 160 -2.91 -7.40 20.55
C LYS A 160 -2.51 -6.81 19.20
N GLU A 161 -2.48 -5.48 19.11
CA GLU A 161 -2.04 -4.78 17.91
C GLU A 161 -1.41 -3.46 18.30
N GLY A 162 -0.15 -3.25 17.91
CA GLY A 162 0.53 -1.97 18.10
C GLY A 162 1.80 -2.06 18.94
N LEU A 163 2.27 -0.91 19.39
CA LEU A 163 3.47 -0.79 20.21
C LEU A 163 3.38 0.38 21.19
N ALA A 164 4.25 0.35 22.19
CA ALA A 164 4.48 1.46 23.12
C ALA A 164 5.98 1.63 23.40
N LEU A 165 6.41 2.89 23.52
CA LEU A 165 7.75 3.28 23.95
C LEU A 165 7.70 3.76 25.39
N TYR A 166 8.69 3.35 26.18
CA TYR A 166 8.83 3.74 27.58
C TYR A 166 10.23 4.24 27.86
N VAL A 167 10.33 4.99 28.95
CA VAL A 167 11.57 5.22 29.67
C VAL A 167 11.43 4.61 31.07
N TYR A 168 12.50 3.98 31.55
CA TYR A 168 12.62 3.61 32.96
C TYR A 168 13.70 4.45 33.64
N MET A 169 13.44 4.91 34.87
CA MET A 169 14.40 5.64 35.70
C MET A 169 14.32 5.13 37.14
N ILE A 170 15.38 4.52 37.63
CA ILE A 170 15.37 3.81 38.91
C ILE A 170 16.60 4.15 39.76
N ASN A 171 16.45 4.03 41.08
CA ASN A 171 17.53 4.17 42.06
C ASN A 171 17.46 3.11 43.18
N SER A 172 16.57 2.13 43.05
CA SER A 172 16.42 1.00 43.96
C SER A 172 16.19 -0.29 43.18
N SER A 173 16.69 -1.40 43.71
CA SER A 173 16.34 -2.74 43.25
C SER A 173 14.93 -3.13 43.71
N MET A 174 14.37 -4.17 43.09
CA MET A 174 13.04 -4.71 43.38
C MET A 174 13.09 -5.67 44.58
N GLU A 175 12.90 -5.15 45.79
CA GLU A 175 12.97 -5.93 47.04
C GLU A 175 11.80 -6.94 47.16
N GLN A 176 12.06 -8.23 46.91
CA GLN A 176 11.04 -9.32 46.94
C GLN A 176 9.81 -9.02 46.07
N ARG A 177 10.05 -8.29 45.00
CA ARG A 177 9.06 -7.86 44.02
C ARG A 177 9.52 -8.31 42.65
N ALA A 178 8.63 -8.90 41.86
CA ALA A 178 8.90 -9.23 40.46
C ALA A 178 7.86 -8.57 39.55
N PHE A 179 8.15 -8.45 38.27
CA PHE A 179 7.27 -7.90 37.26
C PHE A 179 6.95 -8.99 36.21
N CYS A 180 5.72 -9.02 35.73
CA CYS A 180 5.29 -9.87 34.63
C CYS A 180 4.47 -9.02 33.66
N ASN A 181 4.89 -8.95 32.40
CA ASN A 181 4.13 -8.26 31.37
C ASN A 181 3.31 -9.26 30.54
N THR A 182 1.99 -9.16 30.58
CA THR A 182 1.10 -10.04 29.78
C THR A 182 0.64 -9.40 28.48
N ASP A 183 0.95 -8.12 28.27
CA ASP A 183 0.52 -7.36 27.11
C ASP A 183 1.35 -7.72 25.87
N GLY A 184 2.68 -7.69 26.00
CA GLY A 184 3.61 -7.85 24.89
C GLY A 184 5.05 -8.09 25.33
N ASP A 185 5.94 -8.10 24.35
CA ASP A 185 7.37 -8.31 24.56
C ASP A 185 8.07 -6.99 24.84
N PHE A 186 8.92 -6.95 25.86
CA PHE A 186 9.78 -5.81 26.12
C PHE A 186 11.15 -6.02 25.49
N LEU A 187 11.54 -5.12 24.58
CA LEU A 187 12.93 -4.88 24.22
C LEU A 187 13.45 -3.73 25.09
N ILE A 188 14.31 -4.06 26.04
CA ILE A 188 14.94 -3.17 27.01
C ILE A 188 16.31 -2.76 26.49
N CYS A 189 16.58 -1.47 26.38
CA CYS A 189 17.87 -0.92 25.99
C CYS A 189 18.47 -0.11 27.14
N ALA A 190 19.63 -0.53 27.64
CA ALA A 190 20.30 0.15 28.75
C ALA A 190 21.08 1.38 28.27
N GLN A 191 20.90 2.51 28.98
CA GLN A 191 21.56 3.78 28.67
C GLN A 191 22.54 4.20 29.76
N GLN A 192 22.12 4.17 31.03
CA GLN A 192 22.94 4.53 32.19
C GLN A 192 22.74 3.49 33.29
N GLY A 193 23.83 3.13 33.98
CA GLY A 193 23.82 2.12 35.04
C GLY A 193 23.80 0.70 34.50
N ASN A 194 24.49 -0.21 35.19
CA ASN A 194 24.42 -1.63 34.89
C ASN A 194 23.24 -2.25 35.64
N LEU A 195 22.57 -3.21 35.01
CA LEU A 195 21.42 -3.91 35.58
C LEU A 195 21.76 -5.38 35.80
N ASP A 196 21.26 -5.94 36.89
CA ASP A 196 21.26 -7.37 37.19
C ASP A 196 19.82 -7.89 37.06
N ILE A 197 19.48 -8.35 35.86
CA ILE A 197 18.12 -8.79 35.54
C ILE A 197 17.99 -10.25 35.93
N LYS A 198 17.13 -10.55 36.89
CA LYS A 198 16.77 -11.92 37.27
C LYS A 198 15.48 -12.32 36.57
N THR A 199 15.49 -13.42 35.83
CA THR A 199 14.29 -13.97 35.16
C THR A 199 14.04 -15.38 35.67
N GLU A 200 12.85 -15.94 35.42
CA GLU A 200 12.57 -17.35 35.71
C GLU A 200 13.64 -18.28 35.10
N MET A 201 14.10 -18.00 33.88
CA MET A 201 15.04 -18.85 33.14
C MET A 201 16.50 -18.67 33.56
N GLY A 202 16.82 -17.66 34.37
CA GLY A 202 18.17 -17.35 34.82
C GLY A 202 18.48 -15.85 34.84
N LYS A 203 19.76 -15.52 35.06
CA LYS A 203 20.22 -14.14 35.26
C LYS A 203 20.85 -13.56 33.99
N ILE A 204 20.60 -12.27 33.76
CA ILE A 204 21.10 -11.48 32.64
C ILE A 204 21.70 -10.19 33.20
N PHE A 205 23.00 -10.01 33.01
CA PHE A 205 23.64 -8.74 33.32
C PHE A 205 23.48 -7.81 32.11
N LEU A 206 22.86 -6.65 32.24
CA LEU A 206 22.62 -5.74 31.12
C LEU A 206 23.36 -4.42 31.32
N GLN A 207 24.24 -4.09 30.38
CA GLN A 207 25.10 -2.91 30.47
C GLN A 207 24.69 -1.85 29.43
N PRO A 208 25.03 -0.56 29.64
CA PRO A 208 24.84 0.48 28.63
C PRO A 208 25.38 0.08 27.25
N GLY A 209 24.55 0.27 26.21
CA GLY A 209 24.85 -0.17 24.84
C GLY A 209 24.58 -1.66 24.58
N GLU A 210 23.92 -2.36 25.49
CA GLU A 210 23.35 -3.68 25.27
C GLU A 210 21.82 -3.61 25.30
N ILE A 211 21.18 -4.56 24.61
CA ILE A 211 19.74 -4.77 24.66
C ILE A 211 19.41 -6.12 25.30
N CYS A 212 18.24 -6.21 25.93
CA CYS A 212 17.64 -7.45 26.40
C CYS A 212 16.19 -7.53 25.94
N VAL A 213 15.75 -8.69 25.45
CA VAL A 213 14.33 -8.95 25.19
C VAL A 213 13.79 -9.92 26.22
N ILE A 214 12.70 -9.53 26.87
CA ILE A 214 11.92 -10.36 27.78
C ILE A 214 10.55 -10.57 27.14
N GLN A 215 10.26 -11.81 26.74
CA GLN A 215 8.99 -12.16 26.12
C GLN A 215 7.83 -12.07 27.12
N ARG A 216 6.63 -11.79 26.62
CA ARG A 216 5.40 -11.69 27.43
C ARG A 216 5.19 -12.94 28.30
N GLY A 217 4.74 -12.72 29.53
CA GLY A 217 4.39 -13.75 30.51
C GLY A 217 5.55 -14.24 31.37
N ILE A 218 6.80 -13.87 31.07
CA ILE A 218 7.97 -14.22 31.88
C ILE A 218 8.04 -13.27 33.09
N ARG A 219 8.24 -13.83 34.29
CA ARG A 219 8.47 -13.06 35.52
C ARG A 219 9.94 -12.66 35.62
N PHE A 220 10.20 -11.40 36.00
CA PHE A 220 11.56 -10.89 36.16
C PHE A 220 11.70 -9.81 37.24
N CYS A 221 12.91 -9.61 37.73
CA CYS A 221 13.35 -8.44 38.47
C CYS A 221 14.35 -7.67 37.59
N LEU A 222 14.25 -6.35 37.58
CA LEU A 222 15.23 -5.47 36.97
C LEU A 222 15.91 -4.70 38.10
N ASP A 223 16.99 -5.29 38.62
CA ASP A 223 17.73 -4.78 39.76
C ASP A 223 18.95 -3.96 39.31
N LEU A 224 19.39 -3.06 40.19
CA LEU A 224 20.68 -2.38 40.01
C LEU A 224 21.81 -3.38 40.25
N ALA A 225 22.79 -3.40 39.35
CA ALA A 225 24.02 -4.15 39.56
C ALA A 225 24.78 -3.62 40.80
N PRO A 226 25.71 -4.43 41.39
CA PRO A 226 26.60 -3.95 42.42
C PRO A 226 27.29 -2.63 42.03
N ASP A 227 27.40 -1.72 43.00
CA ASP A 227 28.00 -0.38 42.85
C ASP A 227 27.31 0.55 41.84
N THR A 228 26.09 0.23 41.39
CA THR A 228 25.28 1.09 40.51
C THR A 228 24.21 1.82 41.34
N PRO A 229 24.31 3.15 41.51
CA PRO A 229 23.36 3.89 42.35
C PRO A 229 22.03 4.21 41.64
N VAL A 230 22.05 4.31 40.31
CA VAL A 230 20.92 4.69 39.47
C VAL A 230 21.01 4.03 38.11
N ALA A 231 19.87 3.78 37.47
CA ALA A 231 19.82 3.34 36.09
C ALA A 231 18.71 4.04 35.29
N ARG A 232 18.97 4.22 34.00
CA ARG A 232 18.01 4.74 33.01
C ARG A 232 18.16 3.99 31.70
N GLY A 233 17.05 3.82 31.01
CA GLY A 233 17.03 3.29 29.66
C GLY A 233 15.65 3.34 29.03
N TYR A 234 15.53 2.69 27.89
CA TYR A 234 14.33 2.73 27.05
C TYR A 234 13.76 1.34 26.88
N ILE A 235 12.45 1.27 26.68
CA ILE A 235 11.78 0.01 26.37
C ILE A 235 10.87 0.21 25.17
N THR A 236 10.96 -0.70 24.21
CA THR A 236 9.96 -0.84 23.14
C THR A 236 9.14 -2.08 23.43
N GLU A 237 7.85 -1.88 23.67
CA GLU A 237 6.88 -2.95 23.83
C GLU A 237 6.12 -3.18 22.53
N VAL A 238 6.01 -4.44 22.08
CA VAL A 238 5.22 -4.79 20.89
C VAL A 238 4.05 -5.72 21.24
N TRP A 239 2.89 -5.46 20.65
CA TRP A 239 1.64 -6.21 20.88
C TRP A 239 1.20 -6.93 19.61
N GLY A 240 0.92 -8.23 19.76
CA GLY A 240 0.49 -9.07 18.63
C GLY A 240 1.58 -9.45 17.64
N SER A 241 2.82 -9.05 17.93
CA SER A 241 4.02 -9.38 17.16
C SER A 241 5.13 -9.85 18.10
N MET A 242 6.28 -10.18 17.53
CA MET A 242 7.48 -10.62 18.23
C MET A 242 8.71 -10.05 17.54
N TRP A 243 9.82 -9.95 18.29
CA TRP A 243 11.09 -9.51 17.73
C TRP A 243 11.76 -10.63 16.93
N GLU A 244 12.19 -10.29 15.72
CA GLU A 244 12.84 -11.18 14.76
C GLU A 244 14.10 -10.52 14.20
N LEU A 245 15.05 -11.33 13.71
CA LEU A 245 16.13 -10.81 12.87
C LEU A 245 15.55 -10.38 11.52
N PRO A 246 16.01 -9.26 10.93
CA PRO A 246 15.55 -8.83 9.62
C PRO A 246 15.96 -9.83 8.53
N ASP A 247 15.14 -9.94 7.49
CA ASP A 247 15.54 -10.63 6.27
C ASP A 247 16.72 -9.88 5.65
N LEU A 248 17.84 -10.59 5.45
CA LEU A 248 19.10 -9.98 4.98
C LEU A 248 19.10 -9.63 3.49
N GLY A 249 18.14 -10.16 2.72
CA GLY A 249 18.02 -9.90 1.28
C GLY A 249 19.35 -10.13 0.55
N PRO A 250 19.83 -9.17 -0.25
CA PRO A 250 21.09 -9.28 -1.00
C PRO A 250 22.36 -9.43 -0.14
N LEU A 251 22.33 -9.14 1.16
CA LEU A 251 23.50 -9.35 2.03
C LEU A 251 23.84 -10.84 2.20
N GLY A 252 22.86 -11.74 2.02
CA GLY A 252 23.06 -13.17 2.06
C GLY A 252 22.91 -13.78 3.46
N GLY A 253 23.83 -14.66 3.85
CA GLY A 253 23.69 -15.48 5.08
C GLY A 253 24.29 -14.89 6.36
N HIS A 254 25.01 -13.76 6.27
CA HIS A 254 25.72 -13.14 7.39
C HIS A 254 25.75 -11.61 7.24
N GLY A 255 25.81 -10.90 8.36
CA GLY A 255 25.79 -9.43 8.39
C GLY A 255 24.87 -8.91 9.49
N LEU A 256 24.91 -7.60 9.73
CA LEU A 256 24.07 -6.93 10.74
C LEU A 256 24.24 -7.56 12.14
N ALA A 257 23.16 -7.90 12.82
CA ALA A 257 23.17 -8.62 14.09
C ALA A 257 23.30 -10.13 13.85
N ASN A 258 24.51 -10.66 13.97
CA ASN A 258 24.75 -12.08 13.73
C ASN A 258 24.05 -12.98 14.77
N PRO A 259 23.36 -14.06 14.34
CA PRO A 259 22.64 -14.98 15.22
C PRO A 259 23.42 -15.51 16.44
N ARG A 260 24.73 -15.75 16.30
CA ARG A 260 25.58 -16.30 17.37
C ARG A 260 25.74 -15.38 18.56
N ASP A 261 25.54 -14.08 18.37
CA ASP A 261 25.88 -13.06 19.37
C ASP A 261 24.71 -12.74 20.31
N PHE A 262 23.56 -13.39 20.08
CA PHE A 262 22.42 -13.40 20.99
C PHE A 262 22.63 -14.45 22.07
N LEU A 263 22.63 -13.98 23.32
CA LEU A 263 22.99 -14.75 24.51
C LEU A 263 21.76 -14.98 25.39
N TYR A 264 21.58 -16.23 25.80
CA TYR A 264 20.46 -16.73 26.59
C TYR A 264 20.97 -17.18 27.95
N PRO A 265 20.28 -16.86 29.06
CA PRO A 265 20.76 -17.18 30.40
C PRO A 265 20.85 -18.70 30.61
N VAL A 266 21.69 -19.13 31.54
CA VAL A 266 21.65 -20.50 32.08
C VAL A 266 20.69 -20.56 33.27
N ALA A 267 20.07 -21.72 33.50
CA ALA A 267 19.14 -21.93 34.61
C ALA A 267 19.77 -21.52 35.94
N ALA A 268 19.02 -20.78 36.75
CA ALA A 268 19.39 -20.36 38.08
C ALA A 268 18.18 -20.43 38.99
N ILE A 269 18.44 -20.64 40.28
CA ILE A 269 17.43 -20.75 41.32
C ILE A 269 17.82 -19.86 42.50
N ASP A 270 16.83 -19.24 43.16
CA ASP A 270 17.07 -18.47 44.38
C ASP A 270 17.46 -19.39 45.55
N ASP A 271 18.33 -18.88 46.44
CA ASP A 271 18.82 -19.65 47.61
C ASP A 271 17.71 -19.87 48.65
N ASP A 272 16.83 -18.89 48.86
CA ASP A 272 15.68 -18.99 49.75
C ASP A 272 14.37 -18.98 48.96
N LEU A 273 13.73 -20.15 48.93
CA LEU A 273 12.52 -20.39 48.15
C LEU A 273 11.24 -20.13 48.94
N HIS A 274 11.29 -19.98 50.27
CA HIS A 274 10.09 -19.93 51.12
C HIS A 274 9.93 -18.58 51.83
N VAL A 275 10.05 -17.52 51.03
CA VAL A 275 9.86 -16.12 51.44
C VAL A 275 8.67 -15.50 50.73
N ASN A 276 8.04 -14.50 51.34
CA ASN A 276 6.91 -13.82 50.69
C ASN A 276 7.39 -12.99 49.50
N TRP A 277 6.67 -13.07 48.38
CA TRP A 277 6.95 -12.31 47.17
C TRP A 277 5.69 -11.62 46.65
N GLN A 278 5.89 -10.43 46.09
CA GLN A 278 4.88 -9.71 45.34
C GLN A 278 5.20 -9.75 43.83
N ILE A 279 4.33 -10.34 43.01
CA ILE A 279 4.50 -10.36 41.55
C ILE A 279 3.56 -9.32 40.94
N VAL A 280 4.10 -8.19 40.50
CA VAL A 280 3.35 -7.15 39.78
C VAL A 280 3.09 -7.60 38.36
N ASN A 281 1.82 -7.81 38.03
CA ASN A 281 1.37 -8.19 36.72
C ASN A 281 0.81 -6.97 35.97
N LYS A 282 1.32 -6.73 34.77
CA LYS A 282 0.80 -5.74 33.83
C LYS A 282 -0.11 -6.42 32.83
N THR A 283 -1.38 -6.03 32.83
CA THR A 283 -2.41 -6.52 31.91
C THR A 283 -3.27 -5.35 31.43
N ASN A 284 -3.38 -5.20 30.12
CA ASN A 284 -4.03 -4.11 29.43
C ASN A 284 -3.59 -2.72 29.95
N GLY A 285 -2.29 -2.54 30.17
CA GLY A 285 -1.71 -1.32 30.75
C GLY A 285 -2.09 -1.06 32.23
N GLN A 286 -2.81 -1.96 32.89
CA GLN A 286 -3.11 -1.87 34.32
C GLN A 286 -2.14 -2.71 35.13
N LEU A 287 -1.76 -2.24 36.32
CA LEU A 287 -0.92 -2.99 37.26
C LEU A 287 -1.75 -3.56 38.39
N VAL A 288 -1.59 -4.86 38.63
CA VAL A 288 -2.14 -5.59 39.78
C VAL A 288 -1.03 -6.46 40.37
N ALA A 289 -1.03 -6.71 41.67
CA ALA A 289 -0.04 -7.61 42.27
C ALA A 289 -0.64 -8.95 42.65
N ILE A 290 0.15 -10.01 42.49
CA ILE A 290 -0.08 -11.33 43.04
C ILE A 290 0.77 -11.47 44.31
N GLN A 291 0.18 -12.02 45.37
CA GLN A 291 0.91 -12.35 46.60
C GLN A 291 1.20 -13.85 46.66
N GLN A 292 2.43 -14.24 46.93
CA GLN A 292 2.82 -15.64 47.12
C GLN A 292 3.82 -15.80 48.28
N ASP A 293 3.94 -17.01 48.81
CA ASP A 293 4.77 -17.37 49.96
C ASP A 293 6.10 -18.04 49.57
N HIS A 294 6.49 -17.88 48.31
CA HIS A 294 7.71 -18.47 47.75
C HIS A 294 8.29 -17.59 46.64
N SER A 295 9.57 -17.79 46.32
CA SER A 295 10.20 -17.12 45.18
C SER A 295 9.59 -17.58 43.84
N PRO A 296 9.33 -16.68 42.88
CA PRO A 296 8.97 -17.08 41.52
C PRO A 296 10.17 -17.60 40.72
N PHE A 297 11.41 -17.41 41.21
CA PHE A 297 12.66 -17.78 40.58
C PHE A 297 13.15 -19.14 41.11
N ASP A 298 12.27 -20.13 40.98
CA ASP A 298 12.40 -21.47 41.55
C ASP A 298 12.56 -22.56 40.49
N LEU A 299 13.11 -22.19 39.32
CA LEU A 299 13.37 -23.12 38.23
C LEU A 299 14.69 -23.87 38.41
N VAL A 300 14.61 -25.19 38.48
CA VAL A 300 15.80 -26.06 38.51
C VAL A 300 16.24 -26.42 37.09
N ALA A 301 15.30 -26.54 36.15
CA ALA A 301 15.62 -26.78 34.75
C ALA A 301 14.52 -26.26 33.82
N TRP A 302 14.88 -26.02 32.56
CA TRP A 302 13.93 -25.65 31.51
C TRP A 302 14.48 -26.04 30.13
N HIS A 303 13.58 -26.21 29.14
CA HIS A 303 13.96 -26.34 27.73
C HIS A 303 12.88 -25.77 26.80
N GLY A 304 13.30 -25.08 25.73
CA GLY A 304 12.39 -24.41 24.81
C GLY A 304 12.99 -23.20 24.09
N ASN A 305 12.13 -22.35 23.55
CA ASN A 305 12.51 -21.16 22.78
C ASN A 305 11.74 -19.88 23.17
N VAL A 306 10.99 -19.92 24.28
CA VAL A 306 10.49 -18.74 25.00
C VAL A 306 11.47 -18.51 26.14
N VAL A 307 12.51 -17.75 25.87
CA VAL A 307 13.64 -17.55 26.77
C VAL A 307 14.15 -16.13 26.58
N PRO A 308 14.35 -15.34 27.65
CA PRO A 308 14.91 -14.00 27.54
C PRO A 308 16.31 -14.05 26.94
N TYR A 309 16.73 -13.00 26.24
CA TYR A 309 18.05 -12.94 25.64
C TYR A 309 18.62 -11.53 25.67
N LYS A 310 19.95 -11.43 25.58
CA LYS A 310 20.68 -10.15 25.43
C LYS A 310 21.54 -10.12 24.18
N TYR A 311 21.83 -8.91 23.71
CA TYR A 311 22.73 -8.64 22.59
C TYR A 311 23.56 -7.37 22.84
N ASP A 312 24.85 -7.40 22.48
CA ASP A 312 25.76 -6.27 22.61
C ASP A 312 25.84 -5.51 21.28
N LEU A 313 25.33 -4.27 21.27
CA LEU A 313 25.26 -3.43 20.06
C LEU A 313 26.63 -3.07 19.49
N THR A 314 27.71 -3.21 20.27
CA THR A 314 29.08 -2.99 19.77
C THR A 314 29.57 -4.10 18.84
N LYS A 315 28.85 -5.22 18.77
CA LYS A 315 29.13 -6.35 17.86
C LYS A 315 28.39 -6.26 16.53
N PHE A 316 27.58 -5.23 16.33
CA PHE A 316 26.82 -5.06 15.09
C PHE A 316 27.75 -4.97 13.89
N SER A 317 27.52 -5.82 12.88
CA SER A 317 28.30 -5.88 11.66
C SER A 317 27.71 -4.91 10.63
N SER A 318 27.92 -3.62 10.87
CA SER A 318 27.37 -2.53 10.06
C SER A 318 27.72 -2.66 8.57
N GLN A 319 26.75 -2.41 7.70
CA GLN A 319 26.96 -2.22 6.26
C GLN A 319 26.79 -0.74 5.90
N ASN A 320 27.48 -0.27 4.87
CA ASN A 320 27.37 1.10 4.37
C ASN A 320 27.79 1.12 2.89
N SER A 321 27.50 2.19 2.18
CA SER A 321 27.99 2.36 0.81
C SER A 321 29.52 2.32 0.76
N THR A 322 30.05 1.47 -0.12
CA THR A 322 31.48 1.38 -0.40
C THR A 322 31.86 2.08 -1.72
N SER A 323 30.93 2.82 -2.33
CA SER A 323 31.12 3.46 -3.64
C SER A 323 30.64 4.91 -3.64
N ILE A 324 29.34 5.13 -3.84
CA ILE A 324 28.66 6.43 -3.94
C ILE A 324 27.33 6.36 -3.19
N ASP A 325 26.72 7.51 -2.96
CA ASP A 325 25.45 7.72 -2.27
C ASP A 325 25.44 7.32 -0.78
N HIS A 326 24.44 7.84 -0.07
CA HIS A 326 24.15 7.51 1.32
C HIS A 326 23.12 6.37 1.34
N THR A 327 23.39 5.31 2.11
CA THR A 327 22.48 4.15 2.20
C THR A 327 21.32 4.45 3.14
N ASP A 328 20.11 4.02 2.76
CA ASP A 328 18.91 4.13 3.60
C ASP A 328 19.13 3.51 5.00
N PRO A 329 18.57 4.11 6.07
CA PRO A 329 18.88 3.71 7.44
C PRO A 329 18.42 2.28 7.78
N SER A 330 17.47 1.70 7.05
CA SER A 330 17.00 0.32 7.23
C SER A 330 18.12 -0.74 7.13
N ILE A 331 19.25 -0.39 6.49
CA ILE A 331 20.46 -1.24 6.50
C ILE A 331 21.05 -1.44 7.91
N PHE A 332 20.63 -0.64 8.89
CA PHE A 332 21.08 -0.71 10.28
C PHE A 332 20.10 -1.38 11.24
N THR A 333 19.07 -2.08 10.73
CA THR A 333 18.12 -2.82 11.57
C THR A 333 18.82 -3.96 12.34
N VAL A 334 18.65 -3.97 13.66
CA VAL A 334 19.11 -5.03 14.58
C VAL A 334 18.03 -6.09 14.75
N LEU A 335 16.81 -5.64 15.06
CA LEU A 335 15.62 -6.47 15.24
C LEU A 335 14.41 -5.77 14.60
N THR A 336 13.51 -6.56 14.04
CA THR A 336 12.24 -6.10 13.45
C THR A 336 11.07 -6.81 14.11
N ALA A 337 9.95 -6.11 14.27
CA ALA A 337 8.66 -6.69 14.63
C ALA A 337 7.72 -6.56 13.43
N LYS A 338 7.20 -7.68 12.93
CA LYS A 338 6.30 -7.70 11.77
C LYS A 338 4.95 -7.07 12.09
N SER A 339 4.35 -6.36 11.13
CA SER A 339 2.97 -5.90 11.23
C SER A 339 1.99 -6.92 10.62
N ARG A 340 0.68 -6.63 10.70
CA ARG A 340 -0.34 -7.39 9.96
C ARG A 340 -0.29 -7.15 8.44
N ASP A 341 0.26 -6.02 8.02
CA ASP A 341 0.56 -5.75 6.62
C ASP A 341 1.93 -6.37 6.30
N PRO A 342 1.98 -7.40 5.42
CA PRO A 342 3.23 -8.09 5.12
C PRO A 342 4.26 -7.21 4.41
N LEU A 343 3.88 -6.03 3.92
CA LEU A 343 4.77 -5.10 3.21
C LEU A 343 5.41 -4.06 4.13
N THR A 344 5.01 -3.98 5.39
CA THR A 344 5.51 -2.95 6.32
C THR A 344 5.79 -3.53 7.71
N PRO A 345 6.94 -3.20 8.34
CA PRO A 345 7.20 -3.59 9.72
C PRO A 345 6.28 -2.82 10.67
N LEU A 346 5.95 -3.43 11.80
CA LEU A 346 5.28 -2.73 12.90
C LEU A 346 6.27 -1.77 13.55
N ALA A 347 7.47 -2.26 13.85
CA ALA A 347 8.57 -1.47 14.37
C ALA A 347 9.91 -2.11 14.01
N ASP A 348 10.88 -1.29 13.63
CA ASP A 348 12.28 -1.67 13.49
C ASP A 348 13.09 -1.02 14.61
N PHE A 349 14.02 -1.78 15.18
CA PHE A 349 15.03 -1.29 16.13
C PHE A 349 16.35 -1.14 15.37
N LEU A 350 16.75 0.11 15.11
CA LEU A 350 17.91 0.45 14.30
C LEU A 350 19.09 0.90 15.18
N TRP A 351 20.28 0.62 14.67
CA TRP A 351 21.56 0.95 15.29
C TRP A 351 22.27 2.08 14.55
N PHE A 352 22.80 3.08 15.26
CA PHE A 352 23.65 4.11 14.67
C PHE A 352 24.89 4.29 15.52
N GLY A 353 25.93 3.52 15.20
CA GLY A 353 27.21 3.58 15.89
C GLY A 353 28.42 3.71 14.94
N PRO A 354 29.63 3.48 15.47
CA PRO A 354 30.87 3.74 14.77
C PRO A 354 31.00 2.90 13.48
N ARG A 355 31.29 3.55 12.35
CA ARG A 355 31.49 2.88 11.06
C ARG A 355 32.42 3.65 10.15
N TRP A 356 32.84 3.01 9.06
CA TRP A 356 33.54 3.69 7.98
C TRP A 356 32.55 4.35 7.04
N ASP A 357 32.88 5.57 6.60
CA ASP A 357 32.27 6.22 5.46
C ASP A 357 33.34 6.46 4.39
N VAL A 358 33.11 5.86 3.23
CA VAL A 358 34.03 5.88 2.09
C VAL A 358 33.35 6.34 0.82
N ALA A 359 32.08 6.76 0.89
CA ALA A 359 31.32 7.16 -0.29
C ALA A 359 32.00 8.35 -0.99
N THR A 360 32.27 8.23 -2.27
CA THR A 360 32.94 9.25 -3.08
C THR A 360 31.92 10.12 -3.80
N ASN A 361 32.26 11.38 -4.09
CA ASN A 361 31.37 12.32 -4.80
C ASN A 361 29.95 12.41 -4.22
N THR A 362 29.83 12.26 -2.90
CA THR A 362 28.57 12.02 -2.21
C THR A 362 28.42 12.99 -1.04
N PHE A 363 27.21 13.52 -0.87
CA PHE A 363 26.81 14.14 0.39
C PHE A 363 26.58 13.05 1.45
N ARG A 364 27.55 12.88 2.35
CA ARG A 364 27.66 11.73 3.28
C ARG A 364 26.74 11.77 4.49
N LEU A 365 26.34 12.97 4.92
CA LEU A 365 25.42 13.12 6.05
C LEU A 365 24.01 12.72 5.64
N PRO A 366 23.11 12.37 6.60
CA PRO A 366 21.73 12.04 6.27
C PRO A 366 21.09 13.13 5.38
N TYR A 367 20.51 12.72 4.26
CA TYR A 367 19.90 13.64 3.30
C TYR A 367 18.65 14.29 3.89
N PHE A 368 18.22 15.43 3.30
CA PHE A 368 16.92 16.01 3.66
C PHE A 368 15.80 15.04 3.34
N HIS A 369 14.94 14.76 4.31
CA HIS A 369 14.06 13.61 4.24
C HIS A 369 12.64 13.92 4.74
N ARG A 370 11.69 13.15 4.20
CA ARG A 370 10.27 13.13 4.54
C ARG A 370 9.81 11.68 4.44
N ASN A 371 9.80 10.98 5.57
CA ASN A 371 9.47 9.56 5.65
C ASN A 371 7.96 9.32 5.74
N SER A 372 7.44 8.15 5.41
CA SER A 372 6.07 7.74 5.81
C SER A 372 6.03 7.19 7.23
N ALA A 373 7.16 6.68 7.74
CA ALA A 373 7.29 6.15 9.09
C ALA A 373 7.39 7.26 10.16
N SER A 374 7.11 6.87 11.41
CA SER A 374 7.42 7.65 12.60
C SER A 374 8.78 7.23 13.14
N GLU A 375 9.64 8.18 13.44
CA GLU A 375 11.02 7.95 13.88
C GLU A 375 11.20 8.48 15.30
N PHE A 376 11.54 7.60 16.26
CA PHE A 376 11.93 7.98 17.61
C PHE A 376 13.38 7.58 17.86
N LEU A 377 14.26 8.56 18.01
CA LEU A 377 15.68 8.33 18.27
C LEU A 377 15.98 8.48 19.77
N ALA A 378 16.93 7.68 20.27
CA ALA A 378 17.43 7.76 21.63
C ALA A 378 18.97 7.69 21.65
N CYS A 379 19.59 8.67 22.30
CA CYS A 379 21.04 8.72 22.46
C CYS A 379 21.48 7.86 23.66
N LEU A 380 22.32 6.84 23.43
CA LEU A 380 22.82 5.99 24.51
C LEU A 380 24.05 6.59 25.19
N TYR A 381 25.04 7.03 24.39
CA TYR A 381 26.25 7.73 24.85
C TYR A 381 26.90 8.48 23.69
N GLY A 382 27.82 9.40 24.02
CA GLY A 382 28.50 10.27 23.05
C GLY A 382 27.65 11.47 22.61
N GLN A 383 27.96 12.03 21.44
CA GLN A 383 27.15 13.05 20.77
C GLN A 383 26.16 12.32 19.87
N GLY A 384 24.85 12.39 20.14
CA GLY A 384 23.86 11.63 19.38
C GLY A 384 23.56 12.25 18.01
N LEU A 385 22.82 11.52 17.16
CA LEU A 385 22.39 11.95 15.81
C LEU A 385 21.12 12.82 15.81
N GLY A 386 20.88 13.58 16.87
CA GLY A 386 19.64 14.33 17.03
C GLY A 386 19.57 15.58 16.16
N ARG A 387 18.37 16.18 16.16
CA ARG A 387 18.04 17.42 15.46
C ARG A 387 18.93 18.61 15.86
N SER A 388 19.40 18.62 17.10
CA SER A 388 20.11 19.74 17.70
C SER A 388 21.44 19.31 18.33
N ASP A 389 22.34 20.27 18.53
CA ASP A 389 23.56 20.08 19.32
C ASP A 389 23.26 19.75 20.81
N ASP A 390 21.99 19.88 21.23
CA ASP A 390 21.51 19.60 22.58
C ASP A 390 20.96 18.17 22.78
N PHE A 391 20.98 17.33 21.74
CA PHE A 391 20.60 15.92 21.85
C PHE A 391 21.64 15.12 22.64
N ARG A 392 21.31 14.83 23.90
CA ARG A 392 22.23 14.27 24.90
C ARG A 392 21.89 12.83 25.28
N PRO A 393 22.88 12.04 25.77
CA PRO A 393 22.64 10.71 26.30
C PRO A 393 21.54 10.67 27.36
N GLY A 394 20.56 9.79 27.18
CA GLY A 394 19.38 9.69 28.05
C GLY A 394 18.18 10.54 27.60
N GLY A 395 18.32 11.35 26.54
CA GLY A 395 17.24 12.09 25.89
C GLY A 395 16.57 11.33 24.74
N GLY A 396 15.66 11.98 24.01
CA GLY A 396 14.98 11.39 22.86
C GLY A 396 14.64 12.45 21.81
N SER A 397 14.49 12.07 20.56
CA SER A 397 13.94 12.95 19.52
C SER A 397 12.89 12.23 18.70
N PHE A 398 11.90 12.97 18.22
CA PHE A 398 10.79 12.44 17.46
C PHE A 398 10.57 13.22 16.16
N GLU A 399 10.42 12.47 15.08
CA GLU A 399 10.08 12.96 13.76
C GLU A 399 8.86 12.19 13.26
N GLY A 400 7.74 12.90 13.12
CA GLY A 400 6.47 12.30 12.71
C GLY A 400 6.43 12.05 11.20
N GLY A 401 5.60 11.07 10.80
CA GLY A 401 5.37 10.75 9.39
C GLY A 401 5.12 12.00 8.53
N HIS A 402 5.87 12.08 7.44
CA HIS A 402 5.95 13.13 6.43
C HIS A 402 6.44 14.49 6.90
N THR A 403 6.86 14.62 8.16
CA THR A 403 7.47 15.84 8.70
C THR A 403 8.86 16.02 8.07
N PRO A 404 9.13 17.15 7.39
CA PRO A 404 10.45 17.41 6.82
C PRO A 404 11.53 17.50 7.88
N HIS A 405 12.65 16.81 7.68
CA HIS A 405 13.79 16.78 8.59
C HIS A 405 15.13 16.76 7.84
N GLY A 406 16.21 17.08 8.57
CA GLY A 406 17.58 17.17 8.08
C GLY A 406 18.40 18.21 8.88
N GLY A 407 19.71 18.23 8.69
CA GLY A 407 20.62 19.11 9.43
C GLY A 407 20.92 20.45 8.76
N PHE A 408 21.38 21.41 9.57
CA PHE A 408 21.73 22.78 9.14
C PHE A 408 23.07 23.30 9.73
N HIS A 409 23.72 22.50 10.58
CA HIS A 409 24.99 22.87 11.22
C HIS A 409 26.16 22.97 10.22
N GLU A 410 27.31 23.50 10.67
CA GLU A 410 28.48 23.75 9.81
C GLU A 410 28.95 22.50 9.05
N GLY A 411 28.86 21.32 9.68
CA GLY A 411 29.12 20.02 9.06
C GLY A 411 28.26 19.74 7.82
N TYR A 412 26.95 20.02 7.87
CA TYR A 412 26.06 19.92 6.70
C TYR A 412 26.49 20.87 5.58
N GLN A 413 26.79 22.13 5.94
CA GLN A 413 27.20 23.15 4.96
C GLN A 413 28.54 22.79 4.30
N HIS A 414 29.48 22.26 5.08
CA HIS A 414 30.78 21.79 4.63
C HIS A 414 30.64 20.55 3.75
N GLY A 415 29.89 19.54 4.19
CA GLY A 415 29.67 18.29 3.46
C GLY A 415 29.10 18.49 2.05
N MET A 416 28.24 19.50 1.85
CA MET A 416 27.71 19.87 0.53
C MET A 416 28.74 20.54 -0.40
N ARG A 417 29.94 20.86 0.10
CA ARG A 417 31.00 21.59 -0.63
C ARG A 417 32.29 20.79 -0.78
N ILE A 418 32.40 19.63 -0.15
CA ILE A 418 33.58 18.77 -0.30
C ILE A 418 33.59 18.24 -1.74
N HIS A 419 34.68 18.51 -2.45
CA HIS A 419 34.90 18.02 -3.82
C HIS A 419 35.78 16.76 -3.87
N GLU A 420 36.58 16.52 -2.83
CA GLU A 420 37.42 15.33 -2.68
C GLU A 420 37.27 14.76 -1.26
N SER A 421 36.65 13.59 -1.15
CA SER A 421 36.41 12.93 0.15
C SER A 421 37.43 11.82 0.40
N GLN A 422 37.98 11.76 1.61
CA GLN A 422 38.85 10.67 2.06
C GLN A 422 38.05 9.64 2.88
N PRO A 423 38.48 8.37 2.97
CA PRO A 423 37.92 7.41 3.91
C PRO A 423 37.99 7.94 5.35
N GLU A 424 36.87 7.96 6.05
CA GLU A 424 36.80 8.46 7.42
C GLU A 424 36.02 7.52 8.34
N LYS A 425 36.37 7.54 9.63
CA LYS A 425 35.59 6.88 10.68
C LYS A 425 34.60 7.89 11.22
N ILE A 426 33.32 7.58 11.10
CA ILE A 426 32.25 8.39 11.65
C ILE A 426 31.67 7.73 12.89
N LEU A 427 30.99 8.55 13.69
CA LEU A 427 30.29 8.15 14.90
C LEU A 427 31.16 7.37 15.90
N THR A 428 32.44 7.71 16.00
CA THR A 428 33.33 7.17 17.02
C THR A 428 32.90 7.62 18.41
N ASP A 429 32.99 6.73 19.39
CA ASP A 429 32.67 7.00 20.80
C ASP A 429 31.22 7.44 21.06
N GLN A 430 30.30 7.10 20.14
CA GLN A 430 28.87 7.41 20.26
C GLN A 430 28.00 6.24 19.81
N LEU A 431 26.77 6.21 20.32
CA LEU A 431 25.76 5.25 19.91
C LEU A 431 24.36 5.84 20.07
N THR A 432 23.62 5.90 18.97
CA THR A 432 22.20 6.26 18.92
C THR A 432 21.40 5.04 18.45
N ILE A 433 20.19 4.87 18.95
CA ILE A 433 19.23 3.91 18.41
C ILE A 433 18.03 4.66 17.83
N MET A 434 17.31 4.03 16.92
CA MET A 434 16.02 4.52 16.44
C MET A 434 14.99 3.42 16.50
N ILE A 435 13.79 3.79 16.95
CA ILE A 435 12.60 3.00 16.74
C ILE A 435 11.84 3.64 15.59
N GLU A 436 11.88 2.98 14.44
CA GLU A 436 11.11 3.36 13.26
C GLU A 436 9.83 2.53 13.21
N SER A 437 8.68 3.16 13.00
CA SER A 437 7.39 2.47 12.97
C SER A 437 6.54 2.95 11.82
N SER A 438 5.90 2.02 11.09
CA SER A 438 4.91 2.34 10.06
C SER A 438 3.64 2.99 10.63
N ARG A 439 3.46 2.96 11.96
CA ARG A 439 2.34 3.60 12.66
C ARG A 439 2.69 5.02 13.08
N LEU A 440 1.69 5.90 13.07
CA LEU A 440 1.76 7.22 13.69
C LEU A 440 1.78 7.10 15.22
N PHE A 441 2.69 7.80 15.89
CA PHE A 441 2.71 7.81 17.36
C PHE A 441 1.77 8.86 17.97
N LEU A 442 1.06 8.43 19.01
CA LEU A 442 0.36 9.28 19.96
C LEU A 442 1.17 9.35 21.26
N PHE A 443 1.35 10.55 21.79
CA PHE A 443 2.18 10.85 22.95
C PHE A 443 1.34 11.03 24.21
N THR A 444 1.78 10.42 25.30
CA THR A 444 1.10 10.48 26.60
C THR A 444 1.19 11.88 27.21
N GLU A 445 0.30 12.17 28.15
CA GLU A 445 0.40 13.38 28.97
C GLU A 445 1.74 13.47 29.72
N TYR A 446 2.28 12.33 30.16
CA TYR A 446 3.61 12.28 30.79
C TYR A 446 4.69 12.80 29.83
N ALA A 447 4.76 12.26 28.60
CA ALA A 447 5.77 12.71 27.63
C ALA A 447 5.63 14.20 27.27
N ARG A 448 4.39 14.70 27.14
CA ARG A 448 4.13 16.07 26.69
C ARG A 448 4.22 17.13 27.78
N LYS A 449 3.96 16.76 29.04
CA LYS A 449 3.80 17.72 30.15
C LYS A 449 4.42 17.22 31.45
N GLY A 450 4.27 15.93 31.75
CA GLY A 450 4.65 15.36 33.05
C GLY A 450 6.16 15.14 33.26
N CYS A 451 6.92 14.90 32.20
CA CYS A 451 8.37 14.60 32.30
C CYS A 451 9.24 15.83 32.54
N GLY A 452 8.75 17.03 32.21
CA GLY A 452 9.47 18.30 32.42
C GLY A 452 10.72 18.51 31.56
N THR A 453 11.00 17.63 30.60
CA THR A 453 12.21 17.68 29.76
C THR A 453 11.95 17.87 28.27
N ILE A 454 10.68 17.94 27.86
CA ILE A 454 10.30 18.12 26.46
C ILE A 454 10.55 19.57 26.00
N GLU A 455 11.18 19.72 24.85
CA GLU A 455 11.26 20.95 24.08
C GLU A 455 10.51 20.74 22.76
N THR A 456 9.36 21.40 22.65
CA THR A 456 8.49 21.35 21.47
C THR A 456 8.66 22.57 20.57
N ARG A 457 9.62 23.45 20.83
CA ARG A 457 9.87 24.57 19.91
C ARG A 457 10.40 23.99 18.61
N GLY A 458 9.60 24.08 17.55
CA GLY A 458 10.07 23.82 16.21
C GLY A 458 11.37 24.59 15.91
N THR A 459 12.18 24.05 15.00
CA THR A 459 13.43 24.66 14.54
C THR A 459 13.11 26.09 14.10
N ASP A 460 13.76 27.09 14.68
CA ASP A 460 13.62 28.47 14.20
C ASP A 460 13.91 28.47 12.71
N TYR A 461 12.96 28.94 11.90
CA TYR A 461 13.09 28.89 10.45
C TYR A 461 14.35 29.62 9.95
N LYS A 462 14.88 30.57 10.75
CA LYS A 462 16.12 31.29 10.45
C LYS A 462 17.37 30.42 10.45
N VAL A 463 17.38 29.26 11.10
CA VAL A 463 18.55 28.37 11.00
C VAL A 463 18.76 27.88 9.56
N TRP A 464 17.68 27.82 8.77
CA TRP A 464 17.72 27.46 7.35
C TRP A 464 18.34 28.56 6.48
N ASP A 465 18.49 29.80 6.98
CA ASP A 465 19.22 30.87 6.28
C ASP A 465 20.70 30.51 6.05
N ALA A 466 21.24 29.59 6.87
CA ALA A 466 22.58 29.03 6.70
C ALA A 466 22.71 28.11 5.46
N LEU A 467 21.58 27.71 4.86
CA LEU A 467 21.48 26.92 3.64
C LEU A 467 20.82 27.75 2.52
N PRO A 468 21.49 28.81 2.03
CA PRO A 468 20.89 29.75 1.09
C PRO A 468 20.65 29.10 -0.29
N ASP A 469 19.68 29.66 -1.02
CA ASP A 469 19.46 29.34 -2.43
C ASP A 469 20.72 29.64 -3.26
N ARG A 470 21.38 28.57 -3.71
CA ARG A 470 22.58 28.66 -4.56
C ARG A 470 22.24 28.68 -6.04
N PHE A 471 21.04 28.22 -6.43
CA PHE A 471 20.62 28.15 -7.82
C PHE A 471 20.36 29.55 -8.38
N SER A 472 19.66 30.41 -7.63
CA SER A 472 19.43 31.80 -8.03
C SER A 472 20.71 32.63 -8.10
N ALA A 473 21.71 32.32 -7.26
CA ALA A 473 23.01 32.98 -7.28
C ALA A 473 23.99 32.42 -8.35
N ASN A 474 23.70 31.26 -8.92
CA ASN A 474 24.58 30.62 -9.90
C ASN A 474 24.46 31.30 -11.27
N LYS A 475 25.47 32.11 -11.63
CA LYS A 475 25.51 32.86 -12.91
C LYS A 475 25.27 31.99 -14.13
N ARG A 476 25.85 30.79 -14.19
CA ARG A 476 25.67 29.86 -15.30
C ARG A 476 24.24 29.34 -15.38
N ALA A 477 23.61 29.05 -14.24
CA ALA A 477 22.20 28.67 -14.20
C ALA A 477 21.31 29.82 -14.66
N GLN A 478 21.59 31.06 -14.24
CA GLN A 478 20.84 32.24 -14.68
C GLN A 478 21.03 32.51 -16.18
N GLU A 479 22.24 32.35 -16.73
CA GLU A 479 22.51 32.44 -18.17
C GLU A 479 21.77 31.35 -18.95
N LEU A 480 21.76 30.11 -18.46
CA LEU A 480 21.02 29.01 -19.09
C LEU A 480 19.52 29.24 -19.01
N LEU A 481 18.99 29.72 -17.89
CA LEU A 481 17.58 30.09 -17.76
C LEU A 481 17.20 31.26 -18.66
N ALA A 482 18.08 32.25 -18.82
CA ALA A 482 17.91 33.34 -19.76
C ALA A 482 17.87 32.82 -21.20
N ARG A 483 18.80 31.93 -21.56
CA ARG A 483 18.78 31.24 -22.87
C ARG A 483 17.55 30.40 -23.08
N ILE A 484 17.14 29.57 -22.10
CA ILE A 484 15.90 28.78 -22.18
C ILE A 484 14.69 29.69 -22.30
N LYS A 485 14.69 30.84 -21.61
CA LYS A 485 13.62 31.83 -21.72
C LYS A 485 13.63 32.48 -23.09
N ASP A 486 14.79 32.84 -23.64
CA ASP A 486 14.95 33.38 -24.98
C ASP A 486 14.58 32.35 -26.06
N ASP A 487 14.94 31.08 -25.88
CA ASP A 487 14.59 29.95 -26.73
C ASP A 487 13.09 29.70 -26.66
N LYS A 488 12.48 29.69 -25.47
CA LYS A 488 11.02 29.63 -25.30
C LYS A 488 10.33 30.87 -25.88
N MET A 489 10.93 32.05 -25.81
CA MET A 489 10.40 33.28 -26.42
C MET A 489 10.58 33.27 -27.94
N ALA A 490 11.66 32.71 -28.47
CA ALA A 490 11.93 32.53 -29.88
C ALA A 490 11.01 31.45 -30.47
N GLU A 491 10.78 30.37 -29.73
CA GLU A 491 9.79 29.34 -30.03
C GLU A 491 8.37 29.91 -29.94
N LYS A 492 8.04 30.67 -28.90
CA LYS A 492 6.75 31.38 -28.79
C LYS A 492 6.56 32.42 -29.89
N ARG A 493 7.63 33.09 -30.38
CA ARG A 493 7.60 34.01 -31.54
C ARG A 493 7.48 33.24 -32.86
N ARG A 494 8.12 32.08 -32.96
CA ARG A 494 8.00 31.16 -34.11
C ARG A 494 6.59 30.55 -34.18
N LEU A 495 5.94 30.37 -33.04
CA LEU A 495 4.54 29.95 -32.88
C LEU A 495 3.54 31.12 -32.89
N ALA A 496 4.01 32.38 -32.85
CA ALA A 496 3.16 33.58 -32.76
C ALA A 496 2.25 33.88 -33.97
N PRO A 497 2.44 33.35 -35.19
CA PRO A 497 1.43 33.50 -36.24
C PRO A 497 0.11 32.75 -35.94
N TYR A 498 0.11 31.83 -34.98
CA TYR A 498 -1.03 30.93 -34.70
C TYR A 498 -1.92 31.35 -33.51
N TYR A 499 -1.75 32.56 -32.96
CA TYR A 499 -2.60 33.09 -31.91
C TYR A 499 -3.41 34.31 -32.39
N PHE A 500 -4.69 34.09 -32.74
CA PHE A 500 -5.70 35.15 -32.76
C PHE A 500 -6.28 35.34 -31.34
N GLY A 501 -6.28 36.59 -30.87
CA GLY A 501 -6.74 37.02 -29.54
C GLY A 501 -8.27 37.13 -29.39
N GLY A 502 -8.82 37.56 -28.25
CA GLY A 502 -8.24 38.04 -27.00
C GLY A 502 -9.33 38.38 -25.96
N PHE A 503 -8.89 38.85 -24.77
CA PHE A 503 -9.54 39.72 -23.74
C PHE A 503 -11.03 39.51 -23.33
N SER A 504 -11.51 39.61 -22.08
CA SER A 504 -10.97 39.73 -20.72
C SER A 504 -12.14 39.67 -19.68
N HIS A 505 -11.80 39.38 -18.41
CA HIS A 505 -12.48 39.72 -17.14
C HIS A 505 -13.70 38.92 -16.62
N GLY A 506 -13.47 38.27 -15.46
CA GLY A 506 -14.51 37.82 -14.52
C GLY A 506 -14.09 36.61 -13.67
N ALA A 507 -13.45 36.87 -12.53
CA ALA A 507 -13.07 35.96 -11.43
C ALA A 507 -13.71 34.55 -11.40
N ASN A 508 -12.92 33.47 -11.34
CA ASN A 508 -12.41 32.88 -10.10
C ASN A 508 -11.58 31.62 -10.39
N THR A 509 -10.70 31.33 -9.44
CA THR A 509 -9.71 30.25 -9.32
C THR A 509 -10.19 28.84 -9.65
N SER A 510 -9.37 28.05 -10.35
CA SER A 510 -8.62 26.96 -9.70
C SER A 510 -7.71 26.21 -10.70
N ASN A 511 -6.46 26.03 -10.28
CA ASN A 511 -5.51 25.06 -10.81
C ASN A 511 -6.16 23.67 -10.86
N THR A 512 -6.00 22.98 -11.99
CA THR A 512 -5.91 21.53 -12.00
C THR A 512 -4.48 21.14 -12.34
N ASP A 513 -3.64 21.02 -11.31
CA ASP A 513 -2.50 20.11 -11.37
C ASP A 513 -3.07 18.68 -11.34
N GLY A 514 -3.50 18.24 -12.51
CA GLY A 514 -3.94 16.88 -12.82
C GLY A 514 -2.86 16.17 -13.61
N VAL A 515 -2.79 14.85 -13.43
CA VAL A 515 -1.98 13.88 -14.19
C VAL A 515 -1.72 14.34 -15.63
N HIS A 516 -0.45 14.34 -16.05
CA HIS A 516 0.01 14.75 -17.38
C HIS A 516 -0.88 14.20 -18.51
N ALA A 517 -1.84 15.03 -18.95
CA ALA A 517 -2.52 14.90 -20.23
C ALA A 517 -1.63 15.35 -21.41
N GLU A 518 -0.38 15.78 -21.13
CA GLU A 518 0.60 16.25 -22.10
C GLU A 518 1.20 15.14 -23.00
N GLU A 519 0.90 13.86 -22.73
CA GLU A 519 1.46 12.70 -23.47
C GLU A 519 0.52 12.13 -24.56
N LEU A 520 -0.65 12.73 -24.80
CA LEU A 520 -1.66 12.24 -25.75
C LEU A 520 -1.80 13.19 -26.95
N LYS A 521 -0.73 13.39 -27.73
CA LYS A 521 -0.65 14.55 -28.63
C LYS A 521 -1.47 14.42 -29.91
N GLN A 522 -1.65 13.21 -30.46
CA GLN A 522 -2.61 12.95 -31.57
C GLN A 522 -2.76 11.46 -31.90
N TYR A 523 -3.97 11.01 -32.25
CA TYR A 523 -4.33 9.62 -32.59
C TYR A 523 -4.89 9.53 -34.01
N LEU A 524 -4.37 8.63 -34.83
CA LEU A 524 -4.95 8.30 -36.14
C LEU A 524 -5.87 7.08 -36.00
N SER A 525 -7.13 7.21 -36.40
CA SER A 525 -8.10 6.11 -36.35
C SER A 525 -8.71 5.84 -37.71
N SER A 526 -8.62 4.59 -38.17
CA SER A 526 -9.38 4.07 -39.30
C SER A 526 -10.34 2.99 -38.78
N ASP A 527 -11.59 3.38 -38.57
CA ASP A 527 -12.79 2.56 -38.37
C ASP A 527 -12.73 1.27 -37.54
N SER A 528 -11.98 1.20 -36.44
CA SER A 528 -12.18 0.16 -35.40
C SER A 528 -12.68 0.69 -34.06
N LYS A 529 -13.49 -0.13 -33.40
CA LYS A 529 -14.79 0.29 -32.88
C LYS A 529 -14.74 1.59 -32.08
N PRO A 530 -15.53 2.60 -32.50
CA PRO A 530 -15.37 4.00 -32.14
C PRO A 530 -15.37 4.30 -30.63
N TYR A 531 -15.77 3.34 -29.79
CA TYR A 531 -15.68 3.40 -28.35
C TYR A 531 -14.24 3.51 -27.79
N CYS A 532 -13.26 2.76 -28.30
CA CYS A 532 -11.87 2.86 -27.81
C CYS A 532 -11.31 4.28 -28.01
N THR A 533 -11.45 4.79 -29.23
CA THR A 533 -10.95 6.12 -29.58
C THR A 533 -11.80 7.22 -28.97
N GLN A 534 -13.09 6.99 -28.70
CA GLN A 534 -13.91 7.87 -27.88
C GLN A 534 -13.43 7.91 -26.42
N ILE A 535 -13.08 6.77 -25.80
CA ILE A 535 -12.52 6.75 -24.45
C ILE A 535 -11.24 7.58 -24.41
N LEU A 536 -10.32 7.36 -25.35
CA LEU A 536 -9.08 8.13 -25.43
C LEU A 536 -9.38 9.63 -25.64
N GLY A 537 -10.33 9.94 -26.52
CA GLY A 537 -10.85 11.29 -26.73
C GLY A 537 -11.36 11.91 -25.44
N ASP A 538 -12.25 11.24 -24.71
CA ASP A 538 -12.77 11.69 -23.41
C ASP A 538 -11.65 11.96 -22.38
N LEU A 539 -10.58 11.17 -22.42
CA LEU A 539 -9.41 11.29 -21.53
C LEU A 539 -8.43 12.42 -21.94
N GLY A 540 -8.62 13.06 -23.09
CA GLY A 540 -7.82 14.21 -23.51
C GLY A 540 -7.18 14.10 -24.88
N ALA A 541 -7.22 12.93 -25.53
CA ALA A 541 -6.60 12.73 -26.82
C ALA A 541 -7.22 13.58 -27.94
N ASP A 542 -6.38 14.10 -28.83
CA ASP A 542 -6.81 14.61 -30.13
C ASP A 542 -6.94 13.46 -31.13
N VAL A 543 -8.18 13.10 -31.48
CA VAL A 543 -8.46 11.93 -32.32
C VAL A 543 -8.81 12.36 -33.73
N ILE A 544 -8.05 11.89 -34.71
CA ILE A 544 -8.31 12.05 -36.15
C ILE A 544 -8.95 10.77 -36.66
N LYS A 545 -10.20 10.87 -37.12
CA LYS A 545 -10.95 9.81 -37.76
C LYS A 545 -10.82 9.93 -39.27
N ILE A 546 -10.33 8.88 -39.90
CA ILE A 546 -10.22 8.75 -41.34
C ILE A 546 -11.48 8.07 -41.86
N GLU A 547 -12.22 8.76 -42.72
CA GLU A 547 -13.47 8.28 -43.30
C GLU A 547 -13.41 8.32 -44.83
N HIS A 548 -14.23 7.51 -45.50
CA HIS A 548 -14.35 7.59 -46.95
C HIS A 548 -14.90 8.96 -47.37
N PRO A 549 -14.29 9.69 -48.34
CA PRO A 549 -14.59 11.11 -48.58
C PRO A 549 -16.03 11.38 -49.03
N THR A 550 -16.72 10.37 -49.58
CA THR A 550 -18.12 10.50 -50.01
C THR A 550 -19.11 9.62 -49.26
N ARG A 551 -18.65 8.54 -48.61
CA ARG A 551 -19.54 7.56 -47.96
C ARG A 551 -19.55 7.74 -46.45
N GLY A 552 -18.46 8.28 -45.89
CA GLY A 552 -18.24 8.33 -44.46
C GLY A 552 -18.03 6.95 -43.83
N ASP A 553 -18.04 6.91 -42.51
CA ASP A 553 -18.16 5.71 -41.68
C ASP A 553 -19.54 5.04 -41.90
N ASP A 554 -19.54 3.70 -41.96
CA ASP A 554 -20.75 2.91 -42.24
C ASP A 554 -21.88 3.14 -41.21
N THR A 555 -21.55 3.44 -39.95
CA THR A 555 -22.52 3.69 -38.87
C THR A 555 -23.34 4.95 -39.10
N ARG A 556 -22.89 5.89 -39.94
CA ARG A 556 -23.70 7.05 -40.37
C ARG A 556 -24.98 6.63 -41.08
N SER A 557 -24.99 5.43 -41.66
CA SER A 557 -26.14 4.84 -42.37
C SER A 557 -26.94 3.85 -41.51
N TRP A 558 -26.60 3.63 -40.24
CA TRP A 558 -27.26 2.67 -39.34
C TRP A 558 -28.45 3.27 -38.59
N GLY A 559 -29.28 4.03 -39.31
CA GLY A 559 -30.59 4.52 -38.83
C GLY A 559 -31.76 3.69 -39.39
N PRO A 560 -33.00 3.90 -38.90
CA PRO A 560 -33.38 4.74 -37.76
C PRO A 560 -33.02 4.11 -36.39
N PRO A 561 -32.96 4.91 -35.30
CA PRO A 561 -33.29 6.34 -35.26
C PRO A 561 -32.12 7.26 -35.68
N ASP A 562 -32.46 8.30 -36.44
CA ASP A 562 -31.55 9.41 -36.80
C ASP A 562 -31.93 10.67 -36.00
N ALA A 563 -30.94 11.52 -35.70
CA ALA A 563 -31.22 12.83 -35.10
C ALA A 563 -31.88 13.78 -36.12
N PRO A 564 -32.88 14.59 -35.71
CA PRO A 564 -33.52 15.55 -36.60
C PRO A 564 -32.57 16.71 -36.93
N TYR A 565 -32.44 17.05 -38.21
CA TYR A 565 -31.65 18.19 -38.67
C TYR A 565 -32.36 19.51 -38.34
N THR A 566 -31.58 20.54 -38.01
CA THR A 566 -32.11 21.91 -37.84
C THR A 566 -32.50 22.51 -39.19
N ASP A 567 -33.54 23.35 -39.19
CA ASP A 567 -34.04 24.01 -40.39
C ASP A 567 -32.92 24.79 -41.13
N GLY A 568 -32.79 24.55 -42.44
CA GLY A 568 -31.82 25.23 -43.30
C GLY A 568 -30.47 24.51 -43.50
N VAL A 569 -30.24 23.36 -42.88
CA VAL A 569 -29.03 22.53 -43.12
C VAL A 569 -29.30 21.52 -44.24
N GLU A 570 -28.60 21.65 -45.37
CA GLU A 570 -28.72 20.72 -46.50
C GLU A 570 -28.03 19.38 -46.20
N ARG A 571 -28.73 18.26 -46.42
CA ARG A 571 -28.20 16.91 -46.18
C ARG A 571 -27.27 16.48 -47.32
N GLN A 572 -26.01 16.88 -47.25
CA GLN A 572 -25.01 16.53 -48.28
C GLN A 572 -24.58 15.06 -48.27
N PHE A 573 -24.73 14.36 -47.13
CA PHE A 573 -24.33 12.95 -46.95
C PHE A 573 -25.31 12.18 -46.03
N PRO A 574 -25.34 10.83 -46.05
CA PRO A 574 -25.97 10.04 -44.97
C PRO A 574 -25.36 10.45 -43.63
N GLY A 575 -26.16 10.72 -42.60
CA GLY A 575 -25.62 11.38 -41.40
C GLY A 575 -26.52 11.39 -40.18
N GLU A 576 -25.83 11.49 -39.04
CA GLU A 576 -26.29 11.64 -37.65
C GLU A 576 -27.27 10.59 -37.13
N SER A 577 -27.06 9.33 -37.53
CA SER A 577 -27.68 8.18 -36.85
C SER A 577 -27.35 8.22 -35.35
N ALA A 578 -28.28 7.77 -34.51
CA ALA A 578 -28.04 7.68 -33.07
C ALA A 578 -26.81 6.80 -32.76
N TYR A 579 -26.57 5.78 -33.60
CA TYR A 579 -25.38 4.94 -33.48
C TYR A 579 -24.11 5.77 -33.70
N TYR A 580 -24.01 6.51 -34.80
CA TYR A 580 -22.84 7.35 -35.09
C TYR A 580 -22.58 8.40 -34.00
N LEU A 581 -23.63 9.07 -33.53
CA LEU A 581 -23.54 10.10 -32.49
C LEU A 581 -23.05 9.56 -31.14
N SER A 582 -23.34 8.29 -30.82
CA SER A 582 -23.05 7.70 -29.51
C SER A 582 -21.56 7.43 -29.25
N VAL A 583 -20.75 7.37 -30.31
CA VAL A 583 -19.37 6.85 -30.27
C VAL A 583 -18.33 7.74 -30.94
N ASN A 584 -18.71 8.91 -31.48
CA ASN A 584 -17.79 9.75 -32.26
C ASN A 584 -17.55 11.16 -31.71
N ARG A 585 -17.98 11.46 -30.48
CA ARG A 585 -17.61 12.73 -29.82
C ARG A 585 -16.10 12.82 -29.59
N ASN A 586 -15.58 14.03 -29.39
CA ASN A 586 -14.14 14.27 -29.16
C ASN A 586 -13.23 13.87 -30.34
N LYS A 587 -13.78 13.76 -31.56
CA LYS A 587 -13.01 13.39 -32.77
C LYS A 587 -13.07 14.49 -33.82
N LYS A 588 -12.00 14.58 -34.62
CA LYS A 588 -11.93 15.30 -35.89
C LYS A 588 -12.19 14.31 -37.03
N SER A 589 -12.94 14.71 -38.04
CA SER A 589 -13.22 13.88 -39.22
C SER A 589 -12.45 14.39 -40.44
N VAL A 590 -11.69 13.51 -41.07
CA VAL A 590 -10.96 13.74 -42.32
C VAL A 590 -11.49 12.76 -43.36
N GLY A 591 -12.13 13.28 -44.40
CA GLY A 591 -12.58 12.47 -45.53
C GLY A 591 -11.40 12.21 -46.46
N LEU A 592 -10.91 10.98 -46.57
CA LEU A 592 -9.70 10.63 -47.32
C LEU A 592 -9.82 9.26 -47.99
N ALA A 593 -9.52 9.21 -49.29
CA ALA A 593 -9.50 7.99 -50.07
C ALA A 593 -8.09 7.37 -50.11
N PHE A 594 -7.87 6.32 -49.31
CA PHE A 594 -6.59 5.61 -49.25
C PHE A 594 -6.38 4.59 -50.39
N ASN A 595 -7.32 4.48 -51.35
CA ASN A 595 -7.10 3.73 -52.60
C ASN A 595 -6.34 4.56 -53.65
N ASN A 596 -6.07 5.84 -53.37
CA ASN A 596 -5.25 6.72 -54.18
C ASN A 596 -3.83 6.82 -53.57
N PRO A 597 -2.73 6.72 -54.36
CA PRO A 597 -1.37 6.86 -53.84
C PRO A 597 -1.13 8.14 -53.04
N THR A 598 -1.77 9.25 -53.41
CA THR A 598 -1.69 10.52 -52.67
C THR A 598 -2.44 10.45 -51.33
N GLY A 599 -3.51 9.66 -51.25
CA GLY A 599 -4.19 9.40 -49.97
C GLY A 599 -3.33 8.55 -49.04
N ILE A 600 -2.59 7.58 -49.57
CA ILE A 600 -1.63 6.76 -48.80
C ILE A 600 -0.49 7.65 -48.27
N SER A 601 0.05 8.56 -49.09
CA SER A 601 1.13 9.44 -48.64
C SER A 601 0.67 10.38 -47.51
N ILE A 602 -0.57 10.87 -47.56
CA ILE A 602 -1.19 11.63 -46.47
C ILE A 602 -1.25 10.78 -45.19
N LEU A 603 -1.68 9.52 -45.27
CA LEU A 603 -1.73 8.61 -44.12
C LEU A 603 -0.34 8.28 -43.55
N HIS A 604 0.67 8.13 -44.39
CA HIS A 604 2.05 7.93 -43.94
C HIS A 604 2.55 9.15 -43.15
N ARG A 605 2.28 10.37 -43.64
CA ARG A 605 2.64 11.59 -42.92
C ARG A 605 1.87 11.71 -41.61
N LEU A 606 0.57 11.38 -41.59
CA LEU A 606 -0.20 11.36 -40.34
C LEU A 606 0.35 10.33 -39.34
N ALA A 607 0.74 9.13 -39.80
CA ALA A 607 1.33 8.11 -38.92
C ALA A 607 2.71 8.51 -38.35
N GLN A 608 3.42 9.44 -38.99
CA GLN A 608 4.66 10.01 -38.47
C GLN A 608 4.42 11.04 -37.37
N GLU A 609 3.32 11.78 -37.46
CA GLU A 609 2.96 12.83 -36.50
C GLU A 609 2.11 12.31 -35.32
N CYS A 610 1.40 11.20 -35.50
CA CYS A 610 0.56 10.60 -34.47
C CYS A 610 1.33 9.63 -33.55
N ASP A 611 0.91 9.58 -32.29
CA ASP A 611 1.44 8.68 -31.27
C ASP A 611 0.91 7.25 -31.42
N VAL A 612 -0.34 7.13 -31.88
CA VAL A 612 -1.08 5.88 -31.92
C VAL A 612 -1.88 5.78 -33.21
N LEU A 613 -1.89 4.59 -33.80
CA LEU A 613 -2.77 4.22 -34.90
C LEU A 613 -3.71 3.10 -34.48
N VAL A 614 -5.00 3.25 -34.73
CA VAL A 614 -6.03 2.24 -34.40
C VAL A 614 -6.78 1.81 -35.67
N GLU A 615 -6.83 0.50 -35.93
CA GLU A 615 -7.46 -0.10 -37.13
C GLU A 615 -8.19 -1.44 -36.86
N ASN A 616 -9.04 -1.91 -37.78
CA ASN A 616 -9.78 -3.20 -37.70
C ASN A 616 -9.92 -3.90 -39.06
N TYR A 617 -9.01 -3.65 -39.98
CA TYR A 617 -9.06 -4.41 -41.21
C TYR A 617 -8.74 -5.87 -40.92
N LEU A 618 -9.23 -6.76 -41.78
CA LEU A 618 -8.85 -8.17 -41.70
C LEU A 618 -7.31 -8.30 -41.75
N PRO A 619 -6.71 -9.21 -40.97
CA PRO A 619 -5.27 -9.41 -40.94
C PRO A 619 -4.62 -9.40 -42.32
N GLY A 620 -3.59 -8.58 -42.49
CA GLY A 620 -2.85 -8.41 -43.75
C GLY A 620 -3.50 -7.51 -44.81
N SER A 621 -4.73 -7.03 -44.62
CA SER A 621 -5.43 -6.19 -45.61
C SER A 621 -4.74 -4.86 -45.88
N LEU A 622 -4.07 -4.29 -44.88
CA LEU A 622 -3.37 -3.01 -44.96
C LEU A 622 -1.95 -3.12 -45.55
N ALA A 623 -1.39 -4.32 -45.65
CA ALA A 623 -0.04 -4.53 -46.16
C ALA A 623 0.10 -4.10 -47.64
N LYS A 624 -0.93 -4.36 -48.47
CA LYS A 624 -0.96 -3.89 -49.87
C LYS A 624 -0.97 -2.35 -50.02
N TYR A 625 -1.33 -1.63 -48.96
CA TYR A 625 -1.33 -0.17 -48.92
C TYR A 625 -0.13 0.39 -48.15
N GLN A 626 0.79 -0.47 -47.68
CA GLN A 626 1.92 -0.07 -46.84
C GLN A 626 1.48 0.61 -45.53
N LEU A 627 0.35 0.18 -44.97
CA LEU A 627 -0.24 0.70 -43.73
C LEU A 627 -0.23 -0.33 -42.59
N ASP A 628 0.44 -1.48 -42.79
CA ASP A 628 0.64 -2.48 -41.76
C ASP A 628 1.71 -2.05 -40.74
N TYR A 629 1.68 -2.67 -39.55
CA TYR A 629 2.61 -2.34 -38.47
C TYR A 629 4.09 -2.45 -38.88
N ALA A 630 4.48 -3.52 -39.59
CA ALA A 630 5.88 -3.74 -39.95
C ALA A 630 6.42 -2.65 -40.91
N THR A 631 5.53 -2.04 -41.69
CA THR A 631 5.86 -0.88 -42.53
C THR A 631 5.89 0.41 -41.72
N LEU A 632 4.84 0.73 -40.96
CA LEU A 632 4.75 2.00 -40.24
C LEU A 632 5.70 2.12 -39.06
N ALA A 633 6.04 1.02 -38.38
CA ALA A 633 7.04 1.03 -37.30
C ALA A 633 8.45 1.43 -37.79
N LYS A 634 8.75 1.26 -39.08
CA LYS A 634 10.01 1.75 -39.67
C LYS A 634 9.98 3.26 -39.91
N LEU A 635 8.79 3.81 -40.20
CA LEU A 635 8.58 5.24 -40.41
C LEU A 635 8.48 6.00 -39.08
N ASN A 636 7.88 5.38 -38.07
CA ASN A 636 7.73 5.89 -36.72
C ASN A 636 7.94 4.74 -35.69
N PRO A 637 9.18 4.53 -35.20
CA PRO A 637 9.49 3.51 -34.20
C PRO A 637 8.78 3.70 -32.84
N SER A 638 8.27 4.90 -32.58
CA SER A 638 7.54 5.24 -31.35
C SER A 638 6.02 5.00 -31.46
N LEU A 639 5.54 4.55 -32.63
CA LEU A 639 4.12 4.36 -32.90
C LEU A 639 3.56 3.17 -32.11
N VAL A 640 2.51 3.43 -31.32
CA VAL A 640 1.64 2.36 -30.81
C VAL A 640 0.61 2.02 -31.88
N TYR A 641 0.66 0.80 -32.40
CA TYR A 641 -0.26 0.34 -33.44
C TYR A 641 -1.24 -0.64 -32.82
N ALA A 642 -2.54 -0.39 -32.88
CA ALA A 642 -3.57 -1.25 -32.32
C ALA A 642 -4.46 -1.82 -33.42
N SER A 643 -4.39 -3.13 -33.60
CA SER A 643 -5.27 -3.92 -34.45
C SER A 643 -6.43 -4.47 -33.64
N VAL A 644 -7.66 -4.13 -34.01
CA VAL A 644 -8.88 -4.62 -33.35
C VAL A 644 -9.63 -5.53 -34.32
N THR A 645 -9.52 -6.84 -34.16
CA THR A 645 -10.05 -7.81 -35.15
C THR A 645 -11.10 -8.74 -34.55
N GLY A 646 -11.83 -9.46 -35.39
CA GLY A 646 -12.81 -10.45 -34.92
C GLY A 646 -12.18 -11.62 -34.15
N TYR A 647 -11.10 -12.18 -34.69
CA TYR A 647 -10.51 -13.45 -34.25
C TYR A 647 -8.98 -13.41 -34.07
N GLY A 648 -8.37 -12.22 -34.03
CA GLY A 648 -6.94 -12.02 -33.83
C GLY A 648 -6.13 -12.00 -35.13
N GLN A 649 -4.87 -11.56 -35.04
CA GLN A 649 -3.91 -11.57 -36.15
C GLN A 649 -3.36 -12.99 -36.43
N THR A 650 -3.62 -13.94 -35.52
CA THR A 650 -3.15 -15.33 -35.58
C THR A 650 -4.29 -16.32 -35.32
N GLY A 651 -3.99 -17.62 -35.37
CA GLY A 651 -5.00 -18.68 -35.15
C GLY A 651 -5.77 -19.08 -36.41
N PRO A 652 -6.61 -20.13 -36.33
CA PRO A 652 -7.28 -20.73 -37.49
C PRO A 652 -8.38 -19.85 -38.08
N TYR A 653 -8.87 -18.86 -37.33
CA TYR A 653 -10.00 -18.01 -37.72
C TYR A 653 -9.61 -16.58 -38.06
N ARG A 654 -8.30 -16.26 -38.12
CA ARG A 654 -7.77 -14.92 -38.41
C ARG A 654 -8.38 -14.24 -39.65
N ASP A 655 -8.70 -15.01 -40.69
CA ASP A 655 -9.19 -14.46 -41.96
C ASP A 655 -10.74 -14.34 -42.00
N ARG A 656 -11.44 -14.68 -40.90
CA ARG A 656 -12.89 -14.51 -40.78
C ARG A 656 -13.24 -13.08 -40.40
N ALA A 657 -14.25 -12.51 -41.08
CA ALA A 657 -14.89 -11.30 -40.61
C ALA A 657 -15.62 -11.56 -39.28
N GLY A 658 -15.44 -10.67 -38.31
CA GLY A 658 -16.07 -10.76 -37.00
C GLY A 658 -16.88 -9.52 -36.69
N TYR A 659 -18.17 -9.73 -36.45
CA TYR A 659 -19.04 -8.78 -35.76
C TYR A 659 -19.39 -9.33 -34.39
N ASP A 660 -19.68 -8.43 -33.45
CA ASP A 660 -20.08 -8.72 -32.06
C ASP A 660 -20.98 -9.95 -31.94
N VAL A 661 -22.12 -9.94 -32.64
CA VAL A 661 -23.12 -11.01 -32.55
C VAL A 661 -22.58 -12.37 -32.99
N MET A 662 -21.66 -12.41 -33.97
CA MET A 662 -21.09 -13.68 -34.45
C MET A 662 -20.12 -14.25 -33.40
N VAL A 663 -19.33 -13.37 -32.80
CA VAL A 663 -18.42 -13.74 -31.71
C VAL A 663 -19.20 -14.13 -30.46
N GLU A 664 -20.28 -13.43 -30.14
CA GLU A 664 -21.17 -13.77 -29.03
C GLU A 664 -21.78 -15.18 -29.18
N ALA A 665 -22.15 -15.54 -30.42
CA ALA A 665 -22.66 -16.86 -30.75
C ALA A 665 -21.59 -17.96 -30.63
N GLU A 666 -20.37 -17.71 -31.10
CA GLU A 666 -19.30 -18.71 -31.15
C GLU A 666 -18.56 -18.85 -29.80
N MET A 667 -18.41 -17.75 -29.05
CA MET A 667 -17.63 -17.67 -27.81
C MET A 667 -18.50 -17.66 -26.54
N GLY A 668 -19.65 -18.35 -26.58
CA GLY A 668 -20.39 -18.81 -25.41
C GLY A 668 -21.31 -17.81 -24.71
N LEU A 669 -21.20 -16.49 -24.94
CA LEU A 669 -22.03 -15.51 -24.23
C LEU A 669 -23.52 -15.61 -24.63
N MET A 670 -23.81 -15.84 -25.91
CA MET A 670 -25.19 -16.02 -26.38
C MET A 670 -25.83 -17.27 -25.78
N HIS A 671 -25.02 -18.33 -25.56
CA HIS A 671 -25.51 -19.59 -25.00
C HIS A 671 -26.11 -19.40 -23.61
N ILE A 672 -25.44 -18.62 -22.77
CA ILE A 672 -25.81 -18.40 -21.35
C ILE A 672 -26.78 -17.23 -21.15
N THR A 673 -27.11 -16.48 -22.20
CA THR A 673 -27.98 -15.31 -22.15
C THR A 673 -29.41 -15.64 -22.61
N GLY A 674 -30.40 -15.27 -21.81
CA GLY A 674 -31.85 -15.44 -22.11
C GLY A 674 -32.62 -16.18 -21.02
N GLU A 675 -33.90 -16.44 -21.28
CA GLU A 675 -34.77 -17.22 -20.38
C GLU A 675 -34.32 -18.68 -20.27
N ARG A 676 -34.59 -19.30 -19.11
CA ARG A 676 -34.13 -20.65 -18.74
C ARG A 676 -34.35 -21.69 -19.84
N ASP A 677 -35.59 -21.77 -20.33
CA ASP A 677 -36.03 -22.75 -21.34
C ASP A 677 -36.30 -22.09 -22.71
N GLY A 678 -35.95 -20.80 -22.87
CA GLY A 678 -36.08 -20.07 -24.13
C GLY A 678 -34.92 -20.36 -25.10
N PRO A 679 -35.02 -19.93 -26.37
CA PRO A 679 -33.87 -19.96 -27.28
C PRO A 679 -32.74 -19.05 -26.77
N PRO A 680 -31.46 -19.32 -27.12
CA PRO A 680 -30.35 -18.38 -26.88
C PRO A 680 -30.66 -17.00 -27.46
N VAL A 681 -30.31 -15.95 -26.74
CA VAL A 681 -30.48 -14.56 -27.22
C VAL A 681 -29.20 -13.78 -27.06
N LYS A 682 -28.99 -12.80 -27.94
CA LYS A 682 -27.87 -11.87 -27.82
C LYS A 682 -28.08 -10.88 -26.66
N VAL A 683 -27.01 -10.31 -26.13
CA VAL A 683 -27.08 -9.17 -25.21
C VAL A 683 -27.69 -7.94 -25.94
N GLY A 684 -28.40 -7.11 -25.18
CA GLY A 684 -29.17 -5.97 -25.72
C GLY A 684 -28.32 -4.88 -26.40
N VAL A 685 -27.03 -4.83 -26.09
CA VAL A 685 -26.03 -3.95 -26.71
C VAL A 685 -24.88 -4.78 -27.27
N ALA A 686 -24.11 -4.23 -28.21
CA ALA A 686 -22.87 -4.85 -28.69
C ALA A 686 -21.81 -4.85 -27.57
N VAL A 687 -21.91 -5.81 -26.66
CA VAL A 687 -21.15 -5.83 -25.40
C VAL A 687 -19.71 -6.27 -25.63
N THR A 688 -19.48 -7.20 -26.56
CA THR A 688 -18.13 -7.64 -26.93
C THR A 688 -17.36 -6.48 -27.55
N ASP A 689 -18.04 -5.69 -28.36
CA ASP A 689 -17.50 -4.49 -28.97
C ASP A 689 -17.05 -3.44 -27.95
N ILE A 690 -17.91 -3.17 -26.97
CA ILE A 690 -17.64 -2.20 -25.90
C ILE A 690 -16.48 -2.71 -25.03
N MET A 691 -16.53 -3.97 -24.60
CA MET A 691 -15.47 -4.58 -23.80
C MET A 691 -14.15 -4.59 -24.55
N THR A 692 -14.15 -4.94 -25.84
CA THR A 692 -12.93 -4.93 -26.65
C THR A 692 -12.39 -3.52 -26.76
N GLY A 693 -13.24 -2.52 -26.99
CA GLY A 693 -12.84 -1.11 -26.99
C GLY A 693 -12.20 -0.67 -25.66
N MET A 694 -12.71 -1.16 -24.52
CA MET A 694 -12.12 -0.91 -23.20
C MET A 694 -10.75 -1.59 -23.03
N TYR A 695 -10.64 -2.88 -23.38
CA TYR A 695 -9.37 -3.62 -23.32
C TYR A 695 -8.31 -3.01 -24.24
N THR A 696 -8.69 -2.59 -25.45
CA THR A 696 -7.78 -1.90 -26.38
C THR A 696 -7.33 -0.55 -25.81
N ALA A 697 -8.23 0.24 -25.22
CA ALA A 697 -7.85 1.51 -24.58
C ALA A 697 -6.87 1.29 -23.41
N ILE A 698 -7.09 0.25 -22.58
CA ILE A 698 -6.16 -0.15 -21.51
C ILE A 698 -4.81 -0.55 -22.09
N GLY A 699 -4.80 -1.38 -23.14
CA GLY A 699 -3.58 -1.81 -23.83
C GLY A 699 -2.80 -0.65 -24.41
N ILE A 700 -3.48 0.32 -25.03
CA ILE A 700 -2.86 1.54 -25.57
C ILE A 700 -2.25 2.38 -24.45
N GLN A 701 -2.97 2.60 -23.35
CA GLN A 701 -2.43 3.36 -22.21
C GLN A 701 -1.20 2.67 -21.60
N ALA A 702 -1.23 1.35 -21.46
CA ALA A 702 -0.07 0.58 -21.00
C ALA A 702 1.11 0.68 -21.98
N ALA A 703 0.85 0.65 -23.28
CA ALA A 703 1.87 0.82 -24.31
C ALA A 703 2.50 2.22 -24.30
N LEU A 704 1.69 3.26 -24.13
CA LEU A 704 2.17 4.64 -24.02
C LEU A 704 3.01 4.84 -22.75
N TYR A 705 2.58 4.23 -21.63
CA TYR A 705 3.36 4.24 -20.40
C TYR A 705 4.71 3.53 -20.58
N SER A 706 4.75 2.35 -21.20
CA SER A 706 6.00 1.63 -21.49
C SER A 706 6.91 2.39 -22.46
N ARG A 707 6.33 3.06 -23.46
CA ARG A 707 7.06 3.90 -24.42
C ARG A 707 7.80 5.04 -23.72
N LYS A 708 7.30 5.55 -22.59
CA LYS A 708 7.98 6.61 -21.83
C LYS A 708 9.36 6.18 -21.32
N GLU A 709 9.51 4.90 -20.99
CA GLU A 709 10.77 4.34 -20.52
C GLU A 709 11.67 3.88 -21.67
N THR A 710 11.07 3.27 -22.69
CA THR A 710 11.82 2.60 -23.77
C THR A 710 12.08 3.50 -24.98
N GLY A 711 11.28 4.55 -25.18
CA GLY A 711 11.21 5.34 -26.41
C GLY A 711 10.57 4.59 -27.59
N LEU A 712 10.13 3.34 -27.41
CA LEU A 712 9.63 2.48 -28.47
C LEU A 712 8.12 2.25 -28.36
N GLY A 713 7.44 2.28 -29.50
CA GLY A 713 6.05 1.84 -29.63
C GLY A 713 5.96 0.33 -29.77
N GLN A 714 4.72 -0.19 -29.84
CA GLN A 714 4.47 -1.63 -29.99
C GLN A 714 3.16 -1.92 -30.74
N TRP A 715 3.04 -3.15 -31.21
CA TRP A 715 1.82 -3.66 -31.84
C TRP A 715 0.92 -4.34 -30.80
N ILE A 716 -0.31 -3.84 -30.67
CA ILE A 716 -1.38 -4.41 -29.86
C ILE A 716 -2.32 -5.17 -30.79
N ASP A 717 -2.46 -6.48 -30.56
CA ASP A 717 -3.50 -7.32 -31.18
C ASP A 717 -4.61 -7.55 -30.16
N ALA A 718 -5.77 -6.93 -30.38
CA ALA A 718 -6.95 -7.08 -29.54
C ALA A 718 -8.06 -7.73 -30.36
N SER A 719 -8.47 -8.95 -29.99
CA SER A 719 -9.52 -9.67 -30.69
C SER A 719 -10.84 -9.70 -29.91
N LEU A 720 -11.96 -9.60 -30.63
CA LEU A 720 -13.29 -9.75 -30.04
C LEU A 720 -13.44 -11.14 -29.40
N SER A 721 -12.92 -12.19 -30.05
CA SER A 721 -13.00 -13.56 -29.54
C SER A 721 -12.31 -13.72 -28.19
N ASP A 722 -11.08 -13.22 -28.04
CA ASP A 722 -10.32 -13.40 -26.78
C ASP A 722 -10.94 -12.59 -25.64
N VAL A 723 -11.42 -11.38 -25.95
CA VAL A 723 -12.13 -10.53 -24.99
C VAL A 723 -13.44 -11.19 -24.56
N GLN A 724 -14.19 -11.80 -25.48
CA GLN A 724 -15.43 -12.49 -25.16
C GLN A 724 -15.18 -13.71 -24.27
N VAL A 725 -14.17 -14.55 -24.60
CA VAL A 725 -13.79 -15.71 -23.79
C VAL A 725 -13.37 -15.28 -22.38
N SER A 726 -12.55 -14.23 -22.28
CA SER A 726 -12.15 -13.63 -21.00
C SER A 726 -13.37 -13.12 -20.21
N GLY A 727 -14.32 -12.50 -20.90
CA GLY A 727 -15.56 -11.95 -20.32
C GLY A 727 -16.51 -12.98 -19.70
N LEU A 728 -16.38 -14.27 -20.03
CA LEU A 728 -17.16 -15.34 -19.39
C LEU A 728 -16.77 -15.58 -17.92
N ALA A 729 -15.60 -15.09 -17.50
CA ALA A 729 -15.14 -15.05 -16.12
C ALA A 729 -15.34 -16.36 -15.34
N ASN A 730 -16.22 -16.36 -14.33
CA ASN A 730 -16.46 -17.51 -13.46
C ASN A 730 -17.21 -18.66 -14.17
N ILE A 731 -17.94 -18.39 -15.26
CA ILE A 731 -18.61 -19.43 -16.05
C ILE A 731 -17.59 -20.24 -16.84
N ALA A 732 -16.66 -19.56 -17.52
CA ALA A 732 -15.52 -20.23 -18.16
C ALA A 732 -14.70 -21.02 -17.13
N SER A 733 -14.40 -20.41 -15.98
CA SER A 733 -13.68 -21.09 -14.89
C SER A 733 -14.40 -22.33 -14.38
N SER A 734 -15.74 -22.29 -14.28
CA SER A 734 -16.53 -23.46 -13.86
C SER A 734 -16.40 -24.63 -14.84
N ALA A 735 -16.43 -24.35 -16.15
CA ALA A 735 -16.20 -25.38 -17.17
C ALA A 735 -14.76 -25.92 -17.12
N LEU A 736 -13.75 -25.04 -16.99
CA LEU A 736 -12.35 -25.43 -16.90
C LEU A 736 -12.03 -26.29 -15.67
N VAL A 737 -12.59 -25.95 -14.51
CA VAL A 737 -12.34 -26.67 -13.24
C VAL A 737 -13.08 -28.00 -13.18
N THR A 738 -14.32 -28.05 -13.68
CA THR A 738 -15.16 -29.25 -13.55
C THR A 738 -15.08 -30.20 -14.74
N GLY A 739 -14.62 -29.72 -15.89
CA GLY A 739 -14.68 -30.45 -17.17
C GLY A 739 -16.11 -30.68 -17.68
N LYS A 740 -17.12 -30.05 -17.07
CA LYS A 740 -18.54 -30.20 -17.42
C LYS A 740 -19.05 -28.94 -18.11
N GLY A 741 -20.00 -29.13 -19.02
CA GLY A 741 -20.75 -28.01 -19.62
C GLY A 741 -21.57 -27.24 -18.58
N ASP A 742 -21.92 -26.00 -18.89
CA ASP A 742 -22.76 -25.19 -18.03
C ASP A 742 -24.21 -25.72 -17.97
N SER A 743 -24.98 -25.23 -17.00
CA SER A 743 -26.38 -25.65 -16.80
C SER A 743 -27.39 -24.91 -17.68
N GLY A 744 -26.92 -24.18 -18.68
CA GLY A 744 -27.72 -23.30 -19.54
C GLY A 744 -28.03 -21.94 -18.92
N ARG A 745 -29.04 -21.30 -19.52
CA ARG A 745 -29.52 -19.94 -19.20
C ARG A 745 -30.19 -19.86 -17.85
N TRP A 746 -30.21 -18.67 -17.26
CA TRP A 746 -30.87 -18.42 -15.97
C TRP A 746 -31.84 -17.23 -15.98
N GLY A 747 -32.05 -16.57 -17.12
CA GLY A 747 -32.83 -15.34 -17.19
C GLY A 747 -32.21 -14.28 -16.29
N THR A 748 -33.03 -13.65 -15.45
CA THR A 748 -32.56 -12.70 -14.43
C THR A 748 -32.08 -13.37 -13.15
N ALA A 749 -32.20 -14.69 -13.02
CA ALA A 749 -31.89 -15.40 -11.79
C ALA A 749 -30.40 -15.73 -11.64
N HIS A 750 -29.90 -15.67 -10.41
CA HIS A 750 -28.57 -16.16 -10.10
C HIS A 750 -28.54 -17.70 -10.05
N ALA A 751 -27.50 -18.32 -10.61
CA ALA A 751 -27.41 -19.78 -10.73
C ALA A 751 -27.33 -20.51 -9.37
N THR A 752 -26.69 -19.89 -8.38
CA THR A 752 -26.36 -20.53 -7.09
C THR A 752 -26.86 -19.78 -5.86
N VAL A 753 -27.60 -18.67 -6.03
CA VAL A 753 -28.07 -17.83 -4.92
C VAL A 753 -29.55 -17.55 -5.09
N VAL A 754 -30.35 -17.79 -4.04
CA VAL A 754 -31.81 -17.69 -4.05
C VAL A 754 -32.32 -17.10 -2.74
N PRO A 755 -33.27 -16.13 -2.74
CA PRO A 755 -33.81 -15.43 -3.89
C PRO A 755 -32.83 -14.39 -4.44
N TYR A 756 -32.57 -14.41 -5.75
CA TYR A 756 -31.80 -13.36 -6.43
C TYR A 756 -32.19 -13.34 -7.91
N ARG A 757 -33.19 -12.54 -8.25
CA ARG A 757 -33.71 -12.35 -9.62
C ARG A 757 -34.59 -11.10 -9.73
N ALA A 758 -35.06 -10.82 -10.95
CA ALA A 758 -36.21 -9.94 -11.15
C ALA A 758 -37.52 -10.71 -10.91
N TYR A 759 -38.44 -10.06 -10.19
CA TYR A 759 -39.79 -10.52 -9.86
C TYR A 759 -40.81 -9.53 -10.38
N LYS A 760 -42.00 -10.02 -10.71
CA LYS A 760 -43.14 -9.18 -11.07
C LYS A 760 -43.65 -8.41 -9.86
N THR A 761 -44.03 -7.16 -10.09
CA THR A 761 -44.82 -6.34 -9.16
C THR A 761 -46.20 -6.07 -9.76
N LYS A 762 -47.03 -5.25 -9.11
CA LYS A 762 -48.37 -4.92 -9.62
C LYS A 762 -48.36 -4.19 -10.98
N ASP A 763 -47.28 -3.46 -11.29
CA ASP A 763 -47.18 -2.58 -12.46
C ASP A 763 -45.99 -2.87 -13.38
N THR A 764 -44.83 -3.32 -12.86
CA THR A 764 -43.65 -3.66 -13.66
C THR A 764 -42.86 -4.83 -13.06
N ASN A 765 -41.54 -4.69 -12.84
CA ASN A 765 -40.68 -5.68 -12.23
C ASN A 765 -39.69 -5.01 -11.27
N ILE A 766 -39.35 -5.71 -10.20
CA ILE A 766 -38.32 -5.34 -9.23
C ILE A 766 -37.28 -6.45 -9.10
N ALA A 767 -36.00 -6.09 -9.15
CA ALA A 767 -34.90 -6.98 -8.82
C ALA A 767 -34.63 -6.92 -7.32
N VAL A 768 -34.53 -8.09 -6.68
CA VAL A 768 -34.28 -8.21 -5.23
C VAL A 768 -33.21 -9.27 -5.00
N GLY A 769 -32.22 -8.97 -4.14
CA GLY A 769 -31.11 -9.86 -3.82
C GLY A 769 -31.05 -10.27 -2.35
N GLY A 770 -31.52 -11.48 -2.05
CA GLY A 770 -31.28 -12.18 -0.78
C GLY A 770 -29.92 -12.89 -0.78
N CYS A 771 -28.83 -12.16 -1.04
CA CYS A 771 -27.54 -12.75 -1.43
C CYS A 771 -26.84 -13.60 -0.36
N ASN A 772 -27.35 -13.57 0.87
CA ASN A 772 -26.93 -14.45 1.98
C ASN A 772 -28.10 -14.60 2.96
N ASP A 773 -27.95 -15.47 3.96
CA ASP A 773 -29.01 -15.77 4.92
C ASP A 773 -29.48 -14.54 5.72
N ARG A 774 -28.59 -13.58 5.99
CA ARG A 774 -28.93 -12.31 6.63
C ARG A 774 -29.84 -11.46 5.74
N LEU A 775 -29.46 -11.26 4.48
CA LEU A 775 -30.22 -10.46 3.52
C LEU A 775 -31.57 -11.11 3.19
N TYR A 776 -31.62 -12.45 3.09
CA TYR A 776 -32.87 -13.19 3.01
C TYR A 776 -33.78 -12.93 4.22
N GLY A 777 -33.20 -12.92 5.43
CA GLY A 777 -33.93 -12.55 6.64
C GLY A 777 -34.56 -11.17 6.59
N ILE A 778 -33.83 -10.17 6.09
CA ILE A 778 -34.35 -8.80 5.91
C ILE A 778 -35.48 -8.77 4.88
N LEU A 779 -35.34 -9.51 3.77
CA LEU A 779 -36.39 -9.63 2.77
C LEU A 779 -37.68 -10.19 3.38
N CYS A 780 -37.59 -11.29 4.13
CA CYS A 780 -38.74 -11.88 4.82
C CYS A 780 -39.46 -10.89 5.75
N ASP A 781 -38.71 -10.09 6.51
CA ASP A 781 -39.31 -9.06 7.38
C ASP A 781 -40.05 -8.00 6.58
N LYS A 782 -39.43 -7.51 5.51
CA LYS A 782 -39.98 -6.44 4.68
C LYS A 782 -41.19 -6.90 3.87
N LEU A 783 -41.26 -8.18 3.51
CA LEU A 783 -42.44 -8.82 2.94
C LEU A 783 -43.51 -9.17 3.98
N GLN A 784 -43.29 -8.90 5.27
CA GLN A 784 -44.20 -9.25 6.38
C GLN A 784 -44.47 -10.76 6.47
N ARG A 785 -43.42 -11.54 6.24
CA ARG A 785 -43.39 -13.01 6.33
C ARG A 785 -42.20 -13.50 7.16
N PRO A 786 -42.04 -13.05 8.42
CA PRO A 786 -40.90 -13.41 9.25
C PRO A 786 -40.79 -14.92 9.51
N GLU A 787 -41.89 -15.66 9.42
CA GLU A 787 -41.94 -17.11 9.59
C GLU A 787 -41.11 -17.88 8.53
N TRP A 788 -40.91 -17.30 7.34
CA TRP A 788 -40.12 -17.93 6.28
C TRP A 788 -38.64 -18.07 6.65
N LYS A 789 -38.12 -17.22 7.55
CA LYS A 789 -36.72 -17.30 8.01
C LYS A 789 -36.43 -18.58 8.76
N THR A 790 -37.44 -19.12 9.44
CA THR A 790 -37.33 -20.32 10.29
C THR A 790 -37.88 -21.58 9.62
N ASP A 791 -38.43 -21.47 8.41
CA ASP A 791 -38.92 -22.63 7.66
C ASP A 791 -37.73 -23.55 7.31
N PRO A 792 -37.75 -24.83 7.71
CA PRO A 792 -36.67 -25.78 7.44
C PRO A 792 -36.28 -25.90 5.97
N ARG A 793 -37.15 -25.52 5.02
CA ARG A 793 -36.86 -25.52 3.58
C ARG A 793 -36.01 -24.33 3.15
N PHE A 794 -35.97 -23.23 3.91
CA PHE A 794 -35.40 -21.95 3.48
C PHE A 794 -34.30 -21.38 4.39
N LEU A 795 -33.93 -22.10 5.46
CA LEU A 795 -32.94 -21.67 6.47
C LEU A 795 -31.61 -21.18 5.87
N THR A 796 -31.05 -21.93 4.92
CA THR A 796 -29.75 -21.63 4.30
C THR A 796 -29.89 -21.47 2.80
N ASN A 797 -28.96 -20.75 2.18
CA ASN A 797 -28.95 -20.60 0.72
C ASN A 797 -28.97 -21.95 -0.02
N ALA A 798 -28.25 -22.95 0.46
CA ALA A 798 -28.24 -24.28 -0.16
C ALA A 798 -29.64 -24.93 -0.16
N LEU A 799 -30.39 -24.77 0.94
CA LEU A 799 -31.77 -25.25 1.04
C LEU A 799 -32.70 -24.44 0.13
N ARG A 800 -32.54 -23.11 0.08
CA ARG A 800 -33.29 -22.25 -0.86
C ARG A 800 -33.02 -22.59 -2.32
N VAL A 801 -31.78 -22.94 -2.68
CA VAL A 801 -31.44 -23.42 -4.03
C VAL A 801 -32.14 -24.73 -4.35
N LYS A 802 -32.20 -25.67 -3.40
CA LYS A 802 -32.92 -26.95 -3.56
C LYS A 802 -34.43 -26.75 -3.73
N HIS A 803 -35.01 -25.76 -3.05
CA HIS A 803 -36.44 -25.43 -3.06
C HIS A 803 -36.76 -24.15 -3.85
N ARG A 804 -35.95 -23.81 -4.86
CA ARG A 804 -35.99 -22.52 -5.57
C ARG A 804 -37.38 -22.15 -6.08
N THR A 805 -38.03 -23.08 -6.78
CA THR A 805 -39.34 -22.84 -7.38
C THR A 805 -40.37 -22.44 -6.33
N GLU A 806 -40.33 -23.05 -5.15
CA GLU A 806 -41.26 -22.73 -4.07
C GLU A 806 -41.02 -21.33 -3.51
N ILE A 807 -39.77 -21.00 -3.14
CA ILE A 807 -39.48 -19.69 -2.53
C ILE A 807 -39.63 -18.53 -3.50
N ASP A 808 -39.23 -18.69 -4.77
CA ASP A 808 -39.40 -17.65 -5.79
C ASP A 808 -40.89 -17.38 -6.04
N THR A 809 -41.73 -18.42 -6.06
CA THR A 809 -43.18 -18.27 -6.22
C THR A 809 -43.80 -17.50 -5.05
N LEU A 810 -43.39 -17.81 -3.81
CA LEU A 810 -43.86 -17.13 -2.61
C LEU A 810 -43.45 -15.65 -2.59
N VAL A 811 -42.18 -15.37 -2.88
CA VAL A 811 -41.65 -14.00 -2.93
C VAL A 811 -42.35 -13.18 -4.03
N GLU A 812 -42.54 -13.75 -5.23
CA GLU A 812 -43.23 -13.05 -6.31
C GLU A 812 -44.70 -12.78 -5.98
N ALA A 813 -45.39 -13.73 -5.35
CA ALA A 813 -46.79 -13.54 -4.93
C ALA A 813 -46.95 -12.34 -4.00
N GLU A 814 -46.04 -12.14 -3.04
CA GLU A 814 -46.05 -10.96 -2.17
C GLU A 814 -45.69 -9.69 -2.94
N LEU A 815 -44.64 -9.72 -3.77
CA LEU A 815 -44.20 -8.56 -4.55
C LEU A 815 -45.28 -8.07 -5.55
N MET A 816 -46.15 -8.94 -6.04
CA MET A 816 -47.28 -8.54 -6.90
C MET A 816 -48.39 -7.77 -6.17
N THR A 817 -48.38 -7.70 -4.83
CA THR A 817 -49.44 -7.02 -4.05
C THR A 817 -49.34 -5.48 -4.08
N LYS A 818 -48.16 -4.93 -4.40
CA LYS A 818 -47.90 -3.48 -4.43
C LYS A 818 -47.22 -3.07 -5.74
N THR A 819 -47.29 -1.78 -6.04
CA THR A 819 -46.56 -1.17 -7.16
C THR A 819 -45.05 -1.23 -6.90
N THR A 820 -44.26 -1.07 -7.95
CA THR A 820 -42.81 -1.09 -7.87
C THR A 820 -42.30 0.02 -6.94
N GLN A 821 -42.85 1.24 -7.08
CA GLN A 821 -42.46 2.38 -6.24
C GLN A 821 -42.75 2.14 -4.76
N GLU A 822 -43.92 1.59 -4.42
CA GLU A 822 -44.25 1.26 -3.03
C GLU A 822 -43.24 0.26 -2.43
N TRP A 823 -42.74 -0.70 -3.20
CA TRP A 823 -41.69 -1.61 -2.74
C TRP A 823 -40.32 -0.96 -2.62
N LEU A 824 -39.95 -0.06 -3.54
CA LEU A 824 -38.73 0.73 -3.41
C LEU A 824 -38.73 1.51 -2.10
N ASP A 825 -39.84 2.18 -1.79
CA ASP A 825 -40.01 2.95 -0.55
C ASP A 825 -39.93 2.06 0.71
N ILE A 826 -40.49 0.84 0.64
CA ILE A 826 -40.44 -0.13 1.75
C ILE A 826 -39.01 -0.64 1.98
N PHE A 827 -38.26 -0.88 0.91
CA PHE A 827 -36.89 -1.39 0.98
C PHE A 827 -35.85 -0.29 1.25
N GLU A 828 -36.22 0.99 1.12
CA GLU A 828 -35.36 2.13 1.44
C GLU A 828 -34.75 2.04 2.85
N GLY A 829 -33.44 2.26 2.93
CA GLY A 829 -32.66 2.17 4.17
C GLY A 829 -32.54 0.76 4.77
N SER A 830 -33.04 -0.29 4.12
CA SER A 830 -33.01 -1.67 4.67
C SER A 830 -31.63 -2.33 4.67
N GLY A 831 -30.67 -1.79 3.90
CA GLY A 831 -29.35 -2.39 3.68
C GLY A 831 -29.36 -3.60 2.74
N MET A 832 -30.50 -3.92 2.12
CA MET A 832 -30.64 -4.97 1.10
C MET A 832 -30.39 -4.40 -0.31
N PRO A 833 -29.84 -5.18 -1.25
CA PRO A 833 -29.80 -4.80 -2.67
C PRO A 833 -31.18 -5.01 -3.33
N TYR A 834 -31.75 -3.93 -3.85
CA TYR A 834 -32.98 -3.93 -4.64
C TYR A 834 -32.92 -2.82 -5.70
N ALA A 835 -33.64 -3.00 -6.81
CA ALA A 835 -33.77 -1.98 -7.86
C ALA A 835 -35.00 -2.23 -8.74
N ALA A 836 -35.61 -1.17 -9.25
CA ALA A 836 -36.61 -1.30 -10.32
C ALA A 836 -35.94 -1.73 -11.64
N VAL A 837 -36.63 -2.51 -12.46
CA VAL A 837 -36.20 -2.83 -13.81
C VAL A 837 -36.66 -1.70 -14.75
N ASN A 838 -35.79 -0.72 -14.98
CA ASN A 838 -36.09 0.45 -15.82
C ASN A 838 -35.96 0.12 -17.32
N ASP A 839 -36.75 0.80 -18.15
CA ASP A 839 -36.46 0.90 -19.58
C ASP A 839 -35.32 1.92 -19.85
N ILE A 840 -34.91 2.04 -21.12
CA ILE A 840 -33.80 2.92 -21.49
C ILE A 840 -34.13 4.40 -21.27
N LYS A 841 -35.37 4.82 -21.51
CA LYS A 841 -35.78 6.22 -21.32
C LYS A 841 -35.77 6.58 -19.83
N GLY A 842 -36.37 5.74 -18.99
CA GLY A 842 -36.33 5.86 -17.55
C GLY A 842 -34.90 5.82 -17.00
N THR A 843 -34.00 5.04 -17.62
CA THR A 843 -32.57 5.01 -17.23
C THR A 843 -31.87 6.34 -17.50
N VAL A 844 -32.03 6.95 -18.69
CA VAL A 844 -31.37 8.24 -18.99
C VAL A 844 -32.00 9.43 -18.27
N GLU A 845 -33.25 9.30 -17.82
CA GLU A 845 -33.96 10.30 -17.01
C GLU A 845 -33.84 10.05 -15.49
N HIS A 846 -33.20 8.93 -15.07
CA HIS A 846 -33.10 8.53 -13.67
C HIS A 846 -32.34 9.57 -12.84
N GLU A 847 -32.87 9.91 -11.65
CA GLU A 847 -32.31 10.94 -10.77
C GLU A 847 -30.81 10.71 -10.49
N HIS A 848 -30.43 9.48 -10.12
CA HIS A 848 -29.03 9.13 -9.90
C HIS A 848 -28.15 9.31 -11.15
N VAL A 849 -28.64 9.00 -12.36
CA VAL A 849 -27.87 9.13 -13.61
C VAL A 849 -27.63 10.61 -13.92
N LEU A 850 -28.65 11.45 -13.75
CA LEU A 850 -28.55 12.90 -13.89
C LEU A 850 -27.63 13.52 -12.82
N ALA A 851 -27.79 13.14 -11.55
CA ALA A 851 -26.96 13.61 -10.43
C ALA A 851 -25.49 13.22 -10.59
N ARG A 852 -25.21 12.12 -11.29
CA ARG A 852 -23.84 11.69 -11.62
C ARG A 852 -23.30 12.28 -12.93
N ASN A 853 -23.98 13.27 -13.51
CA ASN A 853 -23.58 13.95 -14.73
C ASN A 853 -23.28 12.96 -15.87
N MET A 854 -24.14 11.95 -16.02
CA MET A 854 -24.00 10.92 -17.06
C MET A 854 -24.70 11.27 -18.36
N ILE A 855 -25.55 12.30 -18.39
CA ILE A 855 -26.16 12.84 -19.62
C ILE A 855 -25.73 14.28 -19.77
N GLN A 856 -25.05 14.60 -20.88
CA GLN A 856 -24.53 15.93 -21.16
C GLN A 856 -25.12 16.45 -22.49
N GLU A 857 -25.54 17.71 -22.50
CA GLU A 857 -25.99 18.40 -23.71
C GLU A 857 -24.82 19.09 -24.41
N VAL A 858 -24.73 18.96 -25.73
CA VAL A 858 -23.72 19.61 -26.56
C VAL A 858 -24.35 20.19 -27.83
N ASP A 859 -23.79 21.27 -28.36
CA ASP A 859 -24.22 21.87 -29.62
C ASP A 859 -23.57 21.17 -30.82
N HIS A 860 -24.39 20.55 -31.67
CA HIS A 860 -23.95 19.87 -32.90
C HIS A 860 -24.23 20.73 -34.14
N PRO A 861 -23.27 20.85 -35.09
CA PRO A 861 -23.39 21.76 -36.24
C PRO A 861 -24.62 21.55 -37.14
N ALA A 862 -25.13 20.33 -37.27
CA ALA A 862 -26.26 20.01 -38.17
C ALA A 862 -27.60 19.69 -37.50
N VAL A 863 -27.59 19.27 -36.22
CA VAL A 863 -28.79 18.78 -35.52
C VAL A 863 -29.08 19.57 -34.23
N GLY A 864 -28.36 20.67 -34.01
CA GLY A 864 -28.55 21.55 -32.85
C GLY A 864 -28.12 20.87 -31.54
N LYS A 865 -28.87 21.13 -30.47
CA LYS A 865 -28.57 20.57 -29.14
C LYS A 865 -28.86 19.08 -29.08
N VAL A 866 -27.83 18.28 -28.78
CA VAL A 866 -27.94 16.83 -28.62
C VAL A 866 -27.50 16.40 -27.23
N LYS A 867 -28.20 15.41 -26.66
CA LYS A 867 -27.83 14.79 -25.38
C LYS A 867 -27.00 13.53 -25.65
N LEU A 868 -25.83 13.46 -25.01
CA LEU A 868 -24.88 12.36 -25.12
C LEU A 868 -24.61 11.74 -23.75
N VAL A 869 -24.30 10.44 -23.73
CA VAL A 869 -23.88 9.75 -22.50
C VAL A 869 -22.43 10.12 -22.17
N ASN A 870 -22.18 10.72 -21.02
CA ASN A 870 -20.86 11.18 -20.57
C ASN A 870 -19.91 10.03 -20.17
N HIS A 871 -18.64 10.34 -19.94
CA HIS A 871 -17.63 9.40 -19.46
C HIS A 871 -18.00 8.84 -18.06
N PRO A 872 -17.92 7.51 -17.85
CA PRO A 872 -18.41 6.87 -16.63
C PRO A 872 -17.50 7.03 -15.42
N VAL A 873 -16.19 7.24 -15.61
CA VAL A 873 -15.23 7.36 -14.51
C VAL A 873 -15.16 8.80 -14.01
N LYS A 874 -15.31 9.01 -12.70
CA LYS A 874 -15.18 10.34 -12.07
C LYS A 874 -13.84 10.41 -11.36
N TYR A 875 -13.00 11.35 -11.79
CA TYR A 875 -11.65 11.54 -11.27
C TYR A 875 -11.67 12.62 -10.19
N SER A 876 -10.78 12.50 -9.20
CA SER A 876 -10.66 13.49 -8.11
C SER A 876 -9.82 14.73 -8.51
N ARG A 877 -9.07 14.65 -9.61
CA ARG A 877 -8.14 15.72 -10.06
C ARG A 877 -8.25 16.07 -11.54
N ALA A 878 -8.49 15.06 -12.38
CA ALA A 878 -8.73 15.26 -13.81
C ALA A 878 -10.23 15.38 -14.09
N GLU A 879 -10.60 15.92 -15.24
CA GLU A 879 -12.00 16.03 -15.65
C GLU A 879 -12.17 15.52 -17.09
N PRO A 880 -12.37 14.20 -17.30
CA PRO A 880 -12.80 13.70 -18.59
C PRO A 880 -14.13 14.32 -18.97
N ARG A 881 -14.23 14.87 -20.18
CA ARG A 881 -15.41 15.62 -20.63
C ARG A 881 -15.60 15.54 -22.13
N ILE A 882 -16.84 15.81 -22.57
CA ILE A 882 -17.16 16.03 -23.97
C ILE A 882 -16.70 17.44 -24.36
N ARG A 883 -15.58 17.54 -25.07
CA ARG A 883 -14.96 18.78 -25.59
C ARG A 883 -15.53 19.19 -26.94
N SER A 884 -15.85 18.23 -27.80
CA SER A 884 -16.45 18.47 -29.11
C SER A 884 -17.57 17.47 -29.41
N PRO A 885 -18.63 17.92 -30.14
CA PRO A 885 -19.67 17.01 -30.61
C PRO A 885 -19.09 16.02 -31.64
N PRO A 886 -19.80 14.93 -31.94
CA PRO A 886 -19.51 14.12 -33.13
C PRO A 886 -19.37 15.00 -34.39
N PRO A 887 -18.36 14.79 -35.24
CA PRO A 887 -18.11 15.67 -36.37
C PRO A 887 -18.96 15.33 -37.60
N LEU A 888 -19.25 16.34 -38.43
CA LEU A 888 -19.76 16.12 -39.80
C LEU A 888 -18.69 15.42 -40.65
N LEU A 889 -19.12 14.75 -41.73
CA LEU A 889 -18.21 14.07 -42.64
C LEU A 889 -17.18 15.06 -43.20
N GLY A 890 -15.90 14.77 -42.96
CA GLY A 890 -14.79 15.57 -43.48
C GLY A 890 -14.69 16.99 -42.91
N GLN A 891 -15.41 17.30 -41.83
CA GLN A 891 -15.48 18.65 -41.23
C GLN A 891 -14.11 19.28 -40.97
N HIS A 892 -13.10 18.46 -40.67
CA HIS A 892 -11.77 18.91 -40.26
C HIS A 892 -10.70 18.59 -41.32
N THR A 893 -11.09 18.23 -42.55
CA THR A 893 -10.17 17.85 -43.62
C THR A 893 -9.18 18.97 -43.93
N ASP A 894 -9.67 20.20 -44.17
CA ASP A 894 -8.82 21.33 -44.54
C ASP A 894 -7.94 21.77 -43.37
N GLU A 895 -8.48 21.74 -42.15
CA GLU A 895 -7.74 22.02 -40.91
C GLU A 895 -6.56 21.06 -40.75
N VAL A 896 -6.79 19.74 -40.85
CA VAL A 896 -5.72 18.76 -40.67
C VAL A 896 -4.69 18.82 -41.80
N LEU A 897 -5.12 18.93 -43.07
CA LEU A 897 -4.19 18.98 -44.19
C LEU A 897 -3.31 20.24 -44.16
N ARG A 898 -3.88 21.40 -43.84
CA ARG A 898 -3.15 22.66 -43.80
C ARG A 898 -2.31 22.78 -42.53
N ASP A 899 -2.94 22.60 -41.37
CA ASP A 899 -2.34 23.00 -40.09
C ASP A 899 -1.40 21.91 -39.54
N MET A 900 -1.64 20.63 -39.83
CA MET A 900 -0.80 19.50 -39.41
C MET A 900 0.18 19.06 -40.51
N LEU A 901 -0.27 19.01 -41.77
CA LEU A 901 0.55 18.49 -42.88
C LEU A 901 1.12 19.58 -43.80
N GLY A 902 0.78 20.86 -43.60
CA GLY A 902 1.36 21.97 -44.35
C GLY A 902 0.97 22.05 -45.82
N TYR A 903 -0.16 21.46 -46.23
CA TYR A 903 -0.67 21.59 -47.60
C TYR A 903 -1.19 23.02 -47.85
N GLY A 904 -0.89 23.57 -49.02
CA GLY A 904 -1.44 24.84 -49.47
C GLY A 904 -2.89 24.74 -49.95
N GLU A 905 -3.63 25.84 -49.91
CA GLU A 905 -5.04 25.93 -50.37
C GLU A 905 -5.23 25.41 -51.81
N GLY A 906 -4.25 25.66 -52.70
CA GLY A 906 -4.26 25.16 -54.08
C GLY A 906 -4.14 23.64 -54.19
N GLU A 907 -3.30 23.03 -53.33
CA GLU A 907 -3.11 21.58 -53.29
C GLU A 907 -4.35 20.87 -52.72
N ILE A 908 -4.94 21.44 -51.65
CA ILE A 908 -6.20 20.94 -51.06
C ILE A 908 -7.33 20.99 -52.09
N GLY A 909 -7.43 22.09 -52.86
CA GLY A 909 -8.41 22.22 -53.94
C GLY A 909 -8.24 21.14 -55.03
N GLU A 910 -7.00 20.80 -55.39
CA GLU A 910 -6.72 19.73 -56.35
C GLU A 910 -7.06 18.33 -55.80
N LEU A 911 -6.74 18.06 -54.53
CA LEU A 911 -7.11 16.82 -53.86
C LEU A 911 -8.62 16.60 -53.85
N ARG A 912 -9.41 17.66 -53.58
CA ARG A 912 -10.88 17.62 -53.59
C ARG A 912 -11.43 17.40 -54.99
N LYS A 913 -10.90 18.10 -56.00
CA LYS A 913 -11.29 17.90 -57.40
C LYS A 913 -11.06 16.47 -57.88
N ASN A 914 -9.97 15.85 -57.42
CA ASN A 914 -9.61 14.47 -57.72
C ASN A 914 -10.31 13.44 -56.82
N LYS A 915 -11.23 13.87 -55.94
CA LYS A 915 -11.96 13.03 -54.97
C LYS A 915 -11.04 12.22 -54.04
N VAL A 916 -9.82 12.73 -53.80
CA VAL A 916 -8.90 12.17 -52.82
C VAL A 916 -9.37 12.53 -51.41
N VAL A 917 -9.96 13.72 -51.25
CA VAL A 917 -10.53 14.20 -49.98
C VAL A 917 -11.95 14.72 -50.16
N ALA A 918 -12.68 14.88 -49.06
CA ALA A 918 -14.07 15.37 -49.04
C ALA A 918 -14.21 16.85 -49.47
#